data_AF-A0A954KLS3-F1
#
_entry.id   AF-A0A954KLS3-F1
#
_cell.length_a   1.000
_cell.length_b   1.000
_cell.length_c   1.000
_cell.angle_alpha   90.00
_cell.angle_beta   90.00
_cell.angle_gamma   90.00
#
_symmetry.space_group_name_H-M   'P 1'
#
loop_
_entity.id
_entity.type
_entity.pdbx_description
1 polymer ?
#
loop_
_entity_poly.entity_id
_entity_poly.type
_entity_poly.pdbx_seq_one_letter_code
_entity_poly.pdbx_strand_id
1 'polypeptide(L)'
;MSNENSNARIDVRVAVIQLECHPCFQTGAANMLAEPFIENARKQCLQELAENDFPVEDLQTYCKETYLAWHRARIVSIVNWLKELEDDEFPDVIVFPEGAVPRQFLNCLYKKLNKKGRSPVIFAGTHGFENSLEAWSNYDDLKVKPTDLSQLLKENSETLSILPVLLPNGDVKLLPKKALSPFERTGIGVPEKEWPSINMPIRVPIKRLGGTKISILPFVCAEALQFVGVGGNAPFDLIVIASYDQSPSRFSALWEQMSLNQIPVVYCNDGAVGGSRIHIPMDARTENWLESGQRSGNLPSGDGIILAQIALRSNATNVGVSRVSLSKYILKTTSVVPENPDAYSYVIANRLLELREQISAKRLEGHPIDTQGLAAELNELVQSKDATPLQTLQISRLLSLARNGKTPEREWNVFADACLIRQTEYNHAPPLMQKFDIARKELVAPRDTGFSKYPPTLPQLESDAATHCHRRISVILDSLNDTSLSAVLQVRSRLAKRIFTRLPGAPTAAVRQLFDGISAEATNHANISLTNQLGALVECFQATSGMLFVVQSESSGGASLVARIMVNTPVREIHRPASDQGGIVGHVASSRSPYVNSWVSNDALNSDPLFDPFYRQTIRSTRGEICVPLFAPDAVGNDELVAVVNLESRIAGAFSAIQVPLLQAAASQMIPDIRVLQAALCKGTSLIAHPKLHGWGAKSILDRVCFEIATSYTGSDLSPSISATVWYADMDKERFYVRGTSRYDFEFVADAYIDNDSFIGRSFHDLGEGDCARGGIDDLPAFRRRRKAARMELERAIVAPLFVGKNSSGSPLTSQGCAKPEKDGVLSLYSFKHEEPQGEVDFNTVFSDERIRRLTVMIRSAMQDFFEVRRRVALAALFRCLKMTYLSPQMQADHLRDIFQDVFEAQACTLFEKHTDVLSVISTSGIEEGNGKFNVAEKCDANWRKDFSLHHSDDAPLSGLTRFLAEHPTSVLRKVDVPDQREVCVDIRDPKLRFCIVPENRVREKGAISPSAHRGFLGASAGSNEQVYGVIRVIRSQQCKPFVKSDEVLISEMASYCSGFFRTFREDRDLGFSIQALDRWLQELNDYVCANLPEMKLLLTSIRYAVRDDRRDWQLRLLSYHTAGSKFLLNENDTFPQRRGNVGWKTIDFNDGRSYPDQ
;
A
#
# COMPACT_ATOMS: atom_id res chain seq x y z
N MET A 1 -11.80 -19.86 -49.93
CA MET A 1 -12.64 -19.13 -48.97
C MET A 1 -12.25 -19.60 -47.57
N SER A 2 -11.66 -18.86 -46.64
CA SER A 2 -11.04 -17.54 -46.54
C SER A 2 -10.45 -17.52 -45.11
N ASN A 3 -9.14 -17.66 -44.94
CA ASN A 3 -8.47 -17.53 -43.62
C ASN A 3 -8.22 -16.06 -43.22
N GLU A 4 -8.70 -15.11 -44.02
CA GLU A 4 -8.49 -13.66 -43.85
C GLU A 4 -9.41 -13.00 -42.81
N ASN A 5 -10.36 -13.72 -42.20
CA ASN A 5 -11.29 -13.15 -41.20
C ASN A 5 -10.95 -13.50 -39.73
N SER A 6 -9.83 -14.18 -39.42
CA SER A 6 -9.49 -14.55 -38.03
C SER A 6 -9.12 -13.36 -37.13
N ASN A 7 -8.76 -12.21 -37.72
CA ASN A 7 -8.38 -10.98 -37.01
C ASN A 7 -9.52 -9.96 -36.89
N ALA A 8 -10.77 -10.34 -37.18
CA ALA A 8 -11.90 -9.43 -36.99
C ALA A 8 -11.95 -8.96 -35.52
N ARG A 9 -12.06 -7.65 -35.32
CA ARG A 9 -12.21 -7.03 -34.00
C ARG A 9 -13.46 -7.58 -33.32
N ILE A 10 -13.28 -8.24 -32.19
CA ILE A 10 -14.36 -8.74 -31.33
C ILE A 10 -14.47 -7.79 -30.14
N ASP A 11 -15.51 -6.95 -30.15
CA ASP A 11 -15.83 -6.07 -29.02
C ASP A 11 -16.80 -6.79 -28.09
N VAL A 12 -16.47 -6.92 -26.80
CA VAL A 12 -17.27 -7.57 -25.77
C VAL A 12 -17.60 -6.55 -24.68
N ARG A 13 -18.85 -6.52 -24.21
CA ARG A 13 -19.27 -5.67 -23.09
C ARG A 13 -19.20 -6.45 -21.79
N VAL A 14 -18.48 -5.90 -20.82
CA VAL A 14 -18.22 -6.53 -19.52
C VAL A 14 -18.74 -5.63 -18.42
N ALA A 15 -19.58 -6.17 -17.54
CA ALA A 15 -19.97 -5.57 -16.27
C ALA A 15 -19.19 -6.23 -15.12
N VAL A 16 -18.50 -5.43 -14.34
CA VAL A 16 -17.84 -5.81 -13.08
C VAL A 16 -18.66 -5.22 -11.95
N ILE A 17 -19.25 -6.08 -11.12
CA ILE A 17 -20.16 -5.70 -10.05
C ILE A 17 -19.44 -5.92 -8.72
N GLN A 18 -18.90 -4.87 -8.13
CA GLN A 18 -18.26 -4.94 -6.83
C GLN A 18 -19.29 -4.75 -5.72
N LEU A 19 -19.34 -5.69 -4.78
CA LEU A 19 -20.25 -5.67 -3.64
C LEU A 19 -19.47 -5.95 -2.36
N GLU A 20 -19.66 -5.10 -1.36
CA GLU A 20 -19.23 -5.35 0.01
C GLU A 20 -20.14 -6.41 0.63
N CYS A 21 -19.61 -7.59 0.97
CA CYS A 21 -20.42 -8.67 1.50
C CYS A 21 -19.60 -9.65 2.36
N HIS A 22 -20.27 -10.33 3.28
CA HIS A 22 -19.69 -11.54 3.87
C HIS A 22 -19.68 -12.66 2.83
N PRO A 23 -18.57 -13.40 2.73
CA PRO A 23 -18.46 -14.48 1.77
C PRO A 23 -19.49 -15.56 2.04
N CYS A 24 -20.18 -16.03 1.00
CA CYS A 24 -21.23 -17.04 1.07
C CYS A 24 -20.69 -18.48 1.05
N PHE A 25 -19.51 -18.71 1.62
CA PHE A 25 -18.90 -20.03 1.74
C PHE A 25 -18.59 -20.39 3.20
N GLN A 26 -18.31 -21.67 3.45
CA GLN A 26 -17.94 -22.15 4.77
C GLN A 26 -16.43 -22.07 4.95
N THR A 27 -15.98 -21.57 6.10
CA THR A 27 -14.55 -21.51 6.47
C THR A 27 -14.35 -22.25 7.78
N GLY A 28 -13.89 -23.50 7.72
CA GLY A 28 -13.77 -24.34 8.91
C GLY A 28 -15.14 -24.75 9.40
N ALA A 29 -15.37 -24.57 10.69
CA ALA A 29 -16.69 -24.69 11.29
C ALA A 29 -17.59 -23.50 10.93
N ALA A 30 -17.03 -22.31 10.69
CA ALA A 30 -17.85 -21.10 10.54
C ALA A 30 -18.65 -21.10 9.23
N ASN A 31 -19.97 -20.97 9.36
CA ASN A 31 -20.88 -20.70 8.26
C ASN A 31 -21.07 -19.19 8.13
N MET A 32 -20.24 -18.55 7.30
CA MET A 32 -20.21 -17.09 7.13
C MET A 32 -21.54 -16.51 6.64
N LEU A 33 -22.39 -17.32 5.99
CA LEU A 33 -23.73 -16.91 5.58
C LEU A 33 -24.73 -16.91 6.75
N ALA A 34 -24.56 -17.84 7.70
CA ALA A 34 -25.37 -17.90 8.91
C ALA A 34 -24.83 -17.00 10.03
N GLU A 35 -23.60 -16.52 9.88
CA GLU A 35 -22.89 -15.72 10.87
C GLU A 35 -22.16 -14.55 10.21
N PRO A 36 -22.91 -13.62 9.60
CA PRO A 36 -22.40 -12.53 8.79
C PRO A 36 -21.87 -11.39 9.68
N PHE A 37 -21.22 -11.71 10.80
CA PHE A 37 -20.59 -10.79 11.75
C PHE A 37 -19.19 -11.28 12.17
N ILE A 38 -18.74 -12.39 11.58
CA ILE A 38 -17.40 -12.92 11.80
C ILE A 38 -16.45 -12.23 10.83
N GLU A 39 -15.68 -11.26 11.32
CA GLU A 39 -14.67 -10.56 10.51
C GLU A 39 -13.48 -11.46 10.11
N ASN A 40 -13.26 -12.60 10.78
CA ASN A 40 -12.14 -13.52 10.51
C ASN A 40 -12.49 -14.95 10.97
N ALA A 41 -12.27 -15.96 10.11
CA ALA A 41 -12.55 -17.39 10.35
C ALA A 41 -11.83 -18.04 11.56
N ARG A 42 -11.12 -17.24 12.38
CA ARG A 42 -10.44 -17.63 13.62
C ARG A 42 -11.08 -17.05 14.89
N LYS A 43 -12.20 -16.33 14.76
CA LYS A 43 -12.97 -15.79 15.88
C LYS A 43 -14.08 -16.76 16.28
N GLN A 44 -14.47 -16.71 17.55
CA GLN A 44 -15.56 -17.51 18.12
C GLN A 44 -16.86 -17.29 17.33
N CYS A 45 -17.48 -18.39 16.90
CA CYS A 45 -18.70 -18.39 16.09
C CYS A 45 -19.83 -19.14 16.84
N LEU A 46 -21.09 -18.89 16.46
CA LEU A 46 -22.23 -19.69 16.87
C LEU A 46 -22.00 -21.16 16.54
N GLN A 47 -21.34 -21.51 15.41
CA GLN A 47 -21.03 -22.91 15.14
C GLN A 47 -20.16 -23.55 16.23
N GLU A 48 -19.15 -22.85 16.76
CA GLU A 48 -18.36 -23.36 17.88
C GLU A 48 -19.25 -23.59 19.12
N LEU A 49 -20.27 -22.74 19.36
CA LEU A 49 -21.23 -22.98 20.43
C LEU A 49 -22.11 -24.20 20.14
N ALA A 50 -22.58 -24.37 18.91
CA ALA A 50 -23.34 -25.56 18.48
C ALA A 50 -22.54 -26.85 18.69
N GLU A 51 -21.25 -26.84 18.37
CA GLU A 51 -20.33 -27.97 18.61
C GLU A 51 -20.14 -28.29 20.10
N ASN A 52 -20.49 -27.35 20.99
CA ASN A 52 -20.50 -27.54 22.45
C ASN A 52 -21.93 -27.73 23.00
N ASP A 53 -22.84 -28.27 22.17
CA ASP A 53 -24.23 -28.59 22.50
C ASP A 53 -25.10 -27.38 22.93
N PHE A 54 -24.73 -26.15 22.56
CA PHE A 54 -25.60 -24.98 22.76
C PHE A 54 -26.60 -24.84 21.60
N PRO A 55 -27.91 -24.70 21.89
CA PRO A 55 -28.93 -24.53 20.86
C PRO A 55 -28.86 -23.13 20.26
N VAL A 56 -28.17 -22.99 19.14
CA VAL A 56 -27.97 -21.72 18.42
C VAL A 56 -28.57 -21.72 17.02
N GLU A 57 -29.25 -22.79 16.62
CA GLU A 57 -29.79 -22.99 15.27
C GLU A 57 -30.80 -21.90 14.90
N ASP A 58 -31.64 -21.50 15.85
CA ASP A 58 -32.60 -20.40 15.68
C ASP A 58 -31.88 -19.05 15.42
N LEU A 59 -30.75 -18.81 16.09
CA LEU A 59 -29.95 -17.60 15.93
C LEU A 59 -29.23 -17.59 14.58
N GLN A 60 -28.61 -18.71 14.22
CA GLN A 60 -27.97 -18.89 12.92
C GLN A 60 -28.98 -18.74 11.79
N THR A 61 -30.20 -19.29 11.94
CA THR A 61 -31.29 -19.13 10.97
C THR A 61 -31.72 -17.68 10.86
N TYR A 62 -31.92 -16.98 11.99
CA TYR A 62 -32.28 -15.57 12.01
C TYR A 62 -31.23 -14.69 11.31
N CYS A 63 -29.96 -14.87 11.66
CA CYS A 63 -28.85 -14.13 11.06
C CYS A 63 -28.76 -14.40 9.55
N LYS A 64 -28.87 -15.67 9.14
CA LYS A 64 -28.90 -16.09 7.74
C LYS A 64 -30.03 -15.42 6.96
N GLU A 65 -31.27 -15.51 7.45
CA GLU A 65 -32.44 -14.96 6.76
C GLU A 65 -32.39 -13.43 6.67
N THR A 66 -31.95 -12.78 7.74
CA THR A 66 -31.79 -11.33 7.82
C THR A 66 -30.74 -10.84 6.81
N TYR A 67 -29.59 -11.49 6.76
CA TYR A 67 -28.53 -11.17 5.80
C TYR A 67 -28.93 -11.48 4.35
N LEU A 68 -29.57 -12.63 4.11
CA LEU A 68 -30.11 -12.97 2.79
C LEU A 68 -31.14 -11.92 2.33
N ALA A 69 -32.02 -11.45 3.20
CA ALA A 69 -32.97 -10.40 2.86
C ALA A 69 -32.28 -9.09 2.44
N TRP A 70 -31.33 -8.62 3.25
CA TRP A 70 -30.54 -7.42 2.97
C TRP A 70 -29.79 -7.54 1.63
N HIS A 71 -29.12 -8.68 1.42
CA HIS A 71 -28.32 -8.90 0.22
C HIS A 71 -29.16 -9.13 -1.04
N ARG A 72 -30.32 -9.76 -0.89
CA ARG A 72 -31.30 -9.94 -1.97
C ARG A 72 -31.73 -8.62 -2.55
N ALA A 73 -32.00 -7.62 -1.69
CA ALA A 73 -32.41 -6.29 -2.14
C ALA A 73 -31.37 -5.74 -3.14
N ARG A 74 -30.09 -5.70 -2.75
CA ARG A 74 -28.97 -5.26 -3.59
C ARG A 74 -28.91 -5.99 -4.93
N ILE A 75 -28.92 -7.33 -4.92
CA ILE A 75 -28.84 -8.11 -6.16
C ILE A 75 -30.06 -7.85 -7.06
N VAL A 76 -31.26 -7.73 -6.49
CA VAL A 76 -32.46 -7.45 -7.26
C VAL A 76 -32.41 -6.05 -7.89
N SER A 77 -31.93 -5.04 -7.17
CA SER A 77 -31.76 -3.68 -7.71
C SER A 77 -30.77 -3.67 -8.87
N ILE A 78 -29.63 -4.36 -8.73
CA ILE A 78 -28.62 -4.47 -9.78
C ILE A 78 -29.20 -5.16 -11.01
N VAL A 79 -29.96 -6.24 -10.82
CA VAL A 79 -30.66 -6.92 -11.92
C VAL A 79 -31.68 -6.01 -12.59
N ASN A 80 -32.40 -5.20 -11.82
CA ASN A 80 -33.38 -4.26 -12.35
C ASN A 80 -32.69 -3.14 -13.14
N TRP A 81 -31.64 -2.54 -12.59
CA TRP A 81 -30.80 -1.54 -13.26
C TRP A 81 -30.21 -2.08 -14.57
N LEU A 82 -29.65 -3.29 -14.57
CA LEU A 82 -29.14 -3.95 -15.79
C LEU A 82 -30.22 -4.18 -16.85
N LYS A 83 -31.48 -4.38 -16.45
CA LYS A 83 -32.60 -4.56 -17.38
C LYS A 83 -33.11 -3.24 -17.97
N GLU A 84 -32.88 -2.13 -17.26
CA GLU A 84 -33.22 -0.78 -17.71
C GLU A 84 -32.21 -0.25 -18.73
N LEU A 85 -31.02 -0.86 -18.83
CA LEU A 85 -30.03 -0.55 -19.87
C LEU A 85 -30.57 -0.79 -21.29
N GLU A 86 -30.15 0.08 -22.21
CA GLU A 86 -30.41 -0.02 -23.64
C GLU A 86 -29.76 -1.27 -24.26
N ASP A 87 -30.24 -1.71 -25.42
CA ASP A 87 -29.71 -2.90 -26.10
C ASP A 87 -28.21 -2.77 -26.44
N ASP A 88 -27.77 -1.56 -26.75
CA ASP A 88 -26.38 -1.24 -27.04
C ASP A 88 -25.55 -0.91 -25.78
N GLU A 89 -26.13 -0.96 -24.60
CA GLU A 89 -25.41 -0.88 -23.32
C GLU A 89 -25.43 -2.22 -22.56
N PHE A 90 -26.36 -3.12 -22.87
CA PHE A 90 -26.49 -4.39 -22.14
C PHE A 90 -25.19 -5.24 -22.22
N PRO A 91 -24.69 -5.76 -21.07
CA PRO A 91 -23.43 -6.51 -21.03
C PRO A 91 -23.53 -7.88 -21.70
N ASP A 92 -22.41 -8.34 -22.26
CA ASP A 92 -22.23 -9.71 -22.75
C ASP A 92 -21.69 -10.62 -21.64
N VAL A 93 -20.88 -10.08 -20.73
CA VAL A 93 -20.25 -10.76 -19.59
C VAL A 93 -20.55 -9.98 -18.31
N ILE A 94 -20.96 -10.68 -17.24
CA ILE A 94 -21.19 -10.10 -15.91
C ILE A 94 -20.35 -10.88 -14.89
N VAL A 95 -19.62 -10.16 -14.04
CA VAL A 95 -18.75 -10.77 -13.03
C VAL A 95 -19.07 -10.22 -11.65
N PHE A 96 -19.27 -11.12 -10.69
CA PHE A 96 -19.42 -10.84 -9.26
C PHE A 96 -18.16 -11.29 -8.48
N PRO A 97 -17.92 -10.73 -7.28
CA PRO A 97 -16.79 -11.10 -6.42
C PRO A 97 -16.91 -12.54 -5.94
N GLU A 98 -15.80 -13.10 -5.47
CA GLU A 98 -15.85 -14.36 -4.76
C GLU A 98 -16.73 -14.25 -3.50
N GLY A 99 -17.53 -15.27 -3.18
CA GLY A 99 -18.41 -15.24 -2.02
C GLY A 99 -19.64 -14.34 -2.14
N ALA A 100 -19.83 -13.61 -3.24
CA ALA A 100 -20.80 -12.52 -3.27
C ALA A 100 -22.22 -12.90 -3.69
N VAL A 101 -22.49 -14.08 -4.26
CA VAL A 101 -23.87 -14.46 -4.62
C VAL A 101 -24.24 -15.77 -3.94
N PRO A 102 -25.10 -15.71 -2.90
CA PRO A 102 -25.71 -16.90 -2.34
C PRO A 102 -26.47 -17.72 -3.39
N ARG A 103 -26.44 -19.05 -3.23
CA ARG A 103 -27.19 -20.02 -4.05
C ARG A 103 -28.64 -19.62 -4.28
N GLN A 104 -29.30 -19.08 -3.26
CA GLN A 104 -30.70 -18.66 -3.27
C GLN A 104 -31.01 -17.60 -4.33
N PHE A 105 -30.01 -16.84 -4.79
CA PHE A 105 -30.20 -15.73 -5.72
C PHE A 105 -29.78 -16.06 -7.15
N LEU A 106 -29.18 -17.24 -7.40
CA LEU A 106 -28.80 -17.68 -8.74
C LEU A 106 -29.99 -17.75 -9.70
N ASN A 107 -31.14 -18.23 -9.22
CA ASN A 107 -32.37 -18.31 -10.03
C ASN A 107 -32.89 -16.91 -10.40
N CYS A 108 -32.73 -15.93 -9.50
CA CYS A 108 -33.08 -14.55 -9.76
C CYS A 108 -32.20 -13.95 -10.86
N LEU A 109 -30.88 -14.13 -10.78
CA LEU A 109 -29.93 -13.71 -11.81
C LEU A 109 -30.27 -14.37 -13.16
N TYR A 110 -30.41 -15.71 -13.15
CA TYR A 110 -30.67 -16.49 -14.35
C TYR A 110 -31.99 -16.09 -15.03
N LYS A 111 -33.13 -16.19 -14.33
CA LYS A 111 -34.45 -15.96 -14.94
C LYS A 111 -34.66 -14.49 -15.35
N LYS A 112 -34.13 -13.53 -14.59
CA LYS A 112 -34.41 -12.11 -14.86
C LYS A 112 -33.48 -11.49 -15.90
N LEU A 113 -32.22 -11.94 -15.99
CA LEU A 113 -31.24 -11.44 -16.96
C LEU A 113 -31.21 -12.25 -18.26
N ASN A 114 -31.74 -13.48 -18.26
CA ASN A 114 -31.88 -14.30 -19.46
C ASN A 114 -33.25 -14.07 -20.12
N LYS A 115 -33.35 -13.06 -20.99
CA LYS A 115 -34.58 -12.75 -21.77
C LYS A 115 -34.40 -13.08 -23.25
N LYS A 116 -35.50 -13.25 -23.98
CA LYS A 116 -35.46 -13.46 -25.45
C LYS A 116 -34.69 -12.29 -26.11
N GLY A 117 -33.53 -12.59 -26.70
CA GLY A 117 -32.65 -11.63 -27.34
C GLY A 117 -31.47 -11.13 -26.48
N ARG A 118 -31.54 -11.20 -25.15
CA ARG A 118 -30.52 -10.70 -24.20
C ARG A 118 -30.15 -11.79 -23.20
N SER A 119 -28.96 -12.37 -23.34
CA SER A 119 -28.48 -13.44 -22.44
C SER A 119 -26.96 -13.29 -22.23
N PRO A 120 -26.52 -12.69 -21.11
CA PRO A 120 -25.11 -12.58 -20.81
C PRO A 120 -24.56 -13.91 -20.28
N VAL A 121 -23.24 -14.07 -20.28
CA VAL A 121 -22.59 -15.03 -19.38
C VAL A 121 -22.38 -14.38 -18.03
N ILE A 122 -22.77 -15.07 -16.96
CA ILE A 122 -22.69 -14.54 -15.59
C ILE A 122 -21.76 -15.43 -14.78
N PHE A 123 -20.66 -14.86 -14.29
CA PHE A 123 -19.79 -15.44 -13.28
C PHE A 123 -20.29 -14.94 -11.92
N ALA A 124 -21.12 -15.76 -11.28
CA ALA A 124 -21.91 -15.34 -10.12
C ALA A 124 -21.10 -15.33 -8.80
N GLY A 125 -19.78 -15.17 -8.83
CA GLY A 125 -18.98 -15.35 -7.62
C GLY A 125 -19.01 -16.79 -7.12
N THR A 126 -18.43 -17.06 -5.95
CA THR A 126 -18.51 -18.39 -5.35
C THR A 126 -19.49 -18.47 -4.20
N HIS A 127 -19.94 -19.68 -3.89
CA HIS A 127 -20.63 -20.00 -2.66
C HIS A 127 -20.30 -21.41 -2.21
N GLY A 128 -20.59 -21.72 -0.94
CA GLY A 128 -20.41 -23.06 -0.38
C GLY A 128 -21.42 -24.05 -0.96
N PHE A 129 -20.93 -25.21 -1.40
CA PHE A 129 -21.74 -26.31 -1.89
C PHE A 129 -22.47 -26.96 -0.71
N GLU A 130 -23.79 -26.83 -0.69
CA GLU A 130 -24.66 -27.43 0.32
C GLU A 130 -25.27 -28.74 -0.21
N ASN A 131 -25.16 -29.83 0.56
CA ASN A 131 -25.79 -31.11 0.23
C ASN A 131 -27.16 -31.28 0.92
N SER A 132 -28.05 -30.29 0.77
CA SER A 132 -29.40 -30.30 1.32
C SER A 132 -30.47 -30.45 0.22
N LEU A 133 -31.63 -31.02 0.52
CA LEU A 133 -32.73 -31.15 -0.46
C LEU A 133 -33.11 -29.79 -1.08
N GLU A 134 -33.09 -28.72 -0.29
CA GLU A 134 -33.32 -27.35 -0.76
C GLU A 134 -32.22 -26.87 -1.73
N ALA A 135 -30.96 -27.22 -1.47
CA ALA A 135 -29.86 -26.92 -2.39
C ALA A 135 -30.01 -27.62 -3.72
N TRP A 136 -30.33 -28.92 -3.68
CA TRP A 136 -30.59 -29.71 -4.89
C TRP A 136 -31.77 -29.17 -5.68
N SER A 137 -32.88 -28.80 -5.00
CA SER A 137 -34.03 -28.17 -5.65
C SER A 137 -33.65 -26.86 -6.35
N ASN A 138 -32.83 -26.00 -5.74
CA ASN A 138 -32.42 -24.74 -6.37
C ASN A 138 -31.48 -24.94 -7.57
N TYR A 139 -30.67 -26.00 -7.57
CA TYR A 139 -29.84 -26.36 -8.73
C TYR A 139 -30.66 -27.01 -9.85
N ASP A 140 -31.67 -27.82 -9.51
CA ASP A 140 -32.60 -28.40 -10.46
C ASP A 140 -33.42 -27.31 -11.18
N ASP A 141 -33.84 -26.28 -10.43
CA ASP A 141 -34.46 -25.05 -10.94
C ASP A 141 -33.59 -24.32 -11.99
N LEU A 142 -32.28 -24.50 -11.91
CA LEU A 142 -31.26 -23.97 -12.83
C LEU A 142 -30.86 -24.99 -13.92
N LYS A 143 -31.55 -26.14 -13.98
CA LYS A 143 -31.31 -27.25 -14.91
C LYS A 143 -29.92 -27.90 -14.77
N VAL A 144 -29.30 -27.81 -13.59
CA VAL A 144 -28.07 -28.54 -13.30
C VAL A 144 -28.43 -30.01 -13.12
N LYS A 145 -27.75 -30.91 -13.83
CA LYS A 145 -28.08 -32.33 -13.77
C LYS A 145 -27.68 -32.92 -12.42
N PRO A 146 -28.49 -33.81 -11.82
CA PRO A 146 -28.12 -34.55 -10.61
C PRO A 146 -26.79 -35.30 -10.72
N THR A 147 -26.43 -35.76 -11.92
CA THR A 147 -25.14 -36.42 -12.20
C THR A 147 -23.95 -35.48 -11.98
N ASP A 148 -24.09 -34.21 -12.37
CA ASP A 148 -23.02 -33.22 -12.26
C ASP A 148 -22.82 -32.83 -10.78
N LEU A 149 -23.92 -32.69 -10.02
CA LEU A 149 -23.88 -32.48 -8.56
C LEU A 149 -23.22 -33.67 -7.85
N SER A 150 -23.58 -34.90 -8.24
CA SER A 150 -23.01 -36.12 -7.68
C SER A 150 -21.52 -36.25 -8.01
N GLN A 151 -21.09 -35.82 -9.19
CA GLN A 151 -19.68 -35.78 -9.59
C GLN A 151 -18.91 -34.73 -8.78
N LEU A 152 -19.45 -33.52 -8.60
CA LEU A 152 -18.84 -32.48 -7.77
C LEU A 152 -18.63 -32.93 -6.33
N LEU A 153 -19.62 -33.64 -5.75
CA LEU A 153 -19.51 -34.23 -4.42
C LEU A 153 -18.39 -35.27 -4.32
N LYS A 154 -18.18 -36.07 -5.38
CA LYS A 154 -17.10 -37.06 -5.43
C LYS A 154 -15.73 -36.43 -5.62
N GLU A 155 -15.65 -35.38 -6.44
CA GLU A 155 -14.38 -34.72 -6.80
C GLU A 155 -13.89 -33.72 -5.74
N ASN A 156 -14.79 -33.14 -4.94
CA ASN A 156 -14.47 -32.04 -4.04
C ASN A 156 -14.78 -32.35 -2.57
N SER A 157 -14.29 -33.49 -2.07
CA SER A 157 -14.39 -33.83 -0.64
C SER A 157 -13.65 -32.84 0.27
N GLU A 158 -12.73 -32.04 -0.27
CA GLU A 158 -11.87 -31.12 0.49
C GLU A 158 -12.23 -29.63 0.30
N THR A 159 -12.83 -29.24 -0.83
CA THR A 159 -13.14 -27.83 -1.13
C THR A 159 -14.64 -27.68 -1.43
N LEU A 160 -15.38 -27.05 -0.52
CA LEU A 160 -16.83 -26.87 -0.71
C LEU A 160 -17.17 -25.64 -1.58
N SER A 161 -16.22 -24.78 -1.91
CA SER A 161 -16.51 -23.56 -2.70
C SER A 161 -16.65 -23.85 -4.20
N ILE A 162 -17.76 -23.41 -4.81
CA ILE A 162 -18.02 -23.54 -6.26
C ILE A 162 -18.32 -22.18 -6.90
N LEU A 163 -17.89 -21.97 -8.14
CA LEU A 163 -18.19 -20.82 -9.00
C LEU A 163 -19.28 -21.20 -10.02
N PRO A 164 -20.52 -20.69 -9.89
CA PRO A 164 -21.55 -20.88 -10.89
C PRO A 164 -21.33 -19.96 -12.08
N VAL A 165 -21.33 -20.55 -13.27
CA VAL A 165 -21.27 -19.85 -14.56
C VAL A 165 -22.59 -20.08 -15.30
N LEU A 166 -23.43 -19.04 -15.34
CA LEU A 166 -24.72 -19.06 -16.03
C LEU A 166 -24.49 -18.72 -17.51
N LEU A 167 -24.82 -19.63 -18.42
CA LEU A 167 -24.52 -19.50 -19.84
C LEU A 167 -25.71 -18.92 -20.65
N PRO A 168 -25.44 -18.23 -21.77
CA PRO A 168 -26.47 -17.62 -22.63
C PRO A 168 -27.50 -18.60 -23.24
N ASN A 169 -27.14 -19.88 -23.33
CA ASN A 169 -28.00 -20.94 -23.85
C ASN A 169 -28.95 -21.51 -22.78
N GLY A 170 -28.82 -21.05 -21.53
CA GLY A 170 -29.62 -21.52 -20.43
C GLY A 170 -28.96 -22.63 -19.60
N ASP A 171 -27.76 -23.09 -19.96
CA ASP A 171 -27.04 -24.06 -19.15
C ASP A 171 -26.33 -23.37 -17.97
N VAL A 172 -26.07 -24.13 -16.91
CA VAL A 172 -25.29 -23.68 -15.76
C VAL A 172 -24.12 -24.63 -15.56
N LYS A 173 -22.90 -24.08 -15.49
CA LYS A 173 -21.69 -24.84 -15.14
C LYS A 173 -21.30 -24.49 -13.71
N LEU A 174 -21.08 -25.50 -12.88
CA LEU A 174 -20.55 -25.33 -11.53
C LEU A 174 -19.07 -25.70 -11.56
N LEU A 175 -18.19 -24.71 -11.42
CA LEU A 175 -16.75 -24.91 -11.41
C LEU A 175 -16.24 -24.98 -9.96
N PRO A 176 -15.67 -26.09 -9.50
CA PRO A 176 -15.15 -26.16 -8.14
C PRO A 176 -13.85 -25.38 -8.01
N LYS A 177 -13.68 -24.72 -6.86
CA LYS A 177 -12.44 -24.04 -6.52
C LYS A 177 -11.33 -25.07 -6.31
N LYS A 178 -10.27 -24.96 -7.10
CA LYS A 178 -9.13 -25.89 -7.15
C LYS A 178 -8.02 -25.52 -6.19
N ALA A 179 -7.87 -24.24 -5.87
CA ALA A 179 -6.86 -23.75 -4.92
C ALA A 179 -7.55 -23.07 -3.74
N LEU A 180 -7.36 -23.60 -2.53
CA LEU A 180 -7.86 -22.96 -1.31
C LEU A 180 -7.12 -21.64 -1.05
N SER A 181 -7.89 -20.59 -0.78
CA SER A 181 -7.33 -19.36 -0.26
C SER A 181 -6.74 -19.59 1.14
N PRO A 182 -5.78 -18.76 1.57
CA PRO A 182 -5.28 -18.82 2.94
C PRO A 182 -6.37 -18.72 4.02
N PHE A 183 -7.49 -18.08 3.70
CA PHE A 183 -8.64 -17.91 4.61
C PHE A 183 -9.52 -19.17 4.73
N GLU A 184 -9.49 -20.06 3.73
CA GLU A 184 -10.21 -21.34 3.74
C GLU A 184 -9.35 -22.49 4.31
N ARG A 185 -8.10 -22.25 4.72
CA ARG A 185 -7.26 -23.30 5.31
C ARG A 185 -7.64 -23.55 6.77
N THR A 186 -8.36 -24.65 7.00
CA THR A 186 -8.97 -24.99 8.30
C THR A 186 -8.07 -25.83 9.22
N GLY A 187 -6.91 -26.32 8.74
CA GLY A 187 -6.00 -27.14 9.53
C GLY A 187 -4.53 -27.06 9.07
N ILE A 188 -3.61 -27.26 10.02
CA ILE A 188 -2.14 -27.20 9.86
C ILE A 188 -1.56 -28.37 9.03
N GLY A 189 -2.41 -29.24 8.46
CA GLY A 189 -1.97 -30.53 7.90
C GLY A 189 -2.46 -30.88 6.49
N VAL A 190 -3.09 -29.97 5.73
CA VAL A 190 -3.48 -30.30 4.34
C VAL A 190 -2.19 -30.47 3.52
N PRO A 191 -1.90 -31.67 2.99
CA PRO A 191 -0.70 -31.89 2.17
C PRO A 191 -0.71 -30.90 1.00
N GLU A 192 0.42 -30.28 0.68
CA GLU A 192 0.58 -29.56 -0.58
C GLU A 192 0.39 -30.57 -1.72
N LYS A 193 -0.83 -30.67 -2.24
CA LYS A 193 -1.11 -31.45 -3.44
C LYS A 193 -0.28 -30.88 -4.59
N GLU A 194 0.14 -31.77 -5.49
CA GLU A 194 0.64 -31.42 -6.80
C GLU A 194 -0.27 -30.37 -7.44
N TRP A 195 0.34 -29.41 -8.13
CA TRP A 195 -0.29 -28.23 -8.71
C TRP A 195 -1.72 -28.49 -9.20
N PRO A 196 -2.73 -27.76 -8.70
CA PRO A 196 -4.11 -27.99 -9.08
C PRO A 196 -4.27 -27.84 -10.59
N SER A 197 -5.01 -28.76 -11.20
CA SER A 197 -5.41 -28.63 -12.60
C SER A 197 -6.15 -27.31 -12.81
N ILE A 198 -5.67 -26.50 -13.75
CA ILE A 198 -6.27 -25.22 -14.10
C ILE A 198 -7.67 -25.48 -14.70
N ASN A 199 -8.64 -24.62 -14.38
CA ASN A 199 -9.97 -24.69 -14.98
C ASN A 199 -9.86 -24.59 -16.51
N MET A 200 -10.58 -25.46 -17.22
CA MET A 200 -10.59 -25.41 -18.69
C MET A 200 -11.33 -24.15 -19.18
N PRO A 201 -10.84 -23.47 -20.23
CA PRO A 201 -11.54 -22.34 -20.81
C PRO A 201 -12.96 -22.69 -21.24
N ILE A 202 -13.92 -21.81 -20.93
CA ILE A 202 -15.32 -21.93 -21.31
C ILE A 202 -15.53 -21.20 -22.64
N ARG A 203 -16.05 -21.92 -23.65
CA ARG A 203 -16.47 -21.31 -24.91
C ARG A 203 -17.91 -20.81 -24.82
N VAL A 204 -18.11 -19.51 -24.99
CA VAL A 204 -19.40 -18.83 -24.81
C VAL A 204 -19.81 -18.13 -26.10
N PRO A 205 -21.03 -18.35 -26.64
CA PRO A 205 -21.55 -17.61 -27.78
C PRO A 205 -22.06 -16.22 -27.36
N ILE A 206 -21.58 -15.17 -28.02
CA ILE A 206 -22.02 -13.79 -27.79
C ILE A 206 -23.11 -13.45 -28.81
N LYS A 207 -24.36 -13.37 -28.33
CA LYS A 207 -25.55 -13.19 -29.20
C LYS A 207 -25.49 -11.90 -30.03
N ARG A 208 -25.09 -10.78 -29.41
CA ARG A 208 -24.94 -9.48 -30.08
C ARG A 208 -23.95 -9.53 -31.26
N LEU A 209 -22.97 -10.42 -31.19
CA LEU A 209 -21.95 -10.64 -32.22
C LEU A 209 -22.33 -11.79 -33.18
N GLY A 210 -23.62 -12.01 -33.42
CA GLY A 210 -24.10 -13.07 -34.31
C GLY A 210 -23.81 -14.49 -33.83
N GLY A 211 -23.60 -14.68 -32.52
CA GLY A 211 -23.24 -15.98 -31.93
C GLY A 211 -21.75 -16.32 -32.00
N THR A 212 -20.89 -15.35 -32.32
CA THR A 212 -19.42 -15.49 -32.24
C THR A 212 -19.03 -16.08 -30.88
N LYS A 213 -18.28 -17.19 -30.89
CA LYS A 213 -17.82 -17.86 -29.67
C LYS A 213 -16.51 -17.23 -29.19
N ILE A 214 -16.48 -16.81 -27.94
CA ILE A 214 -15.26 -16.40 -27.23
C ILE A 214 -14.90 -17.45 -26.19
N SER A 215 -13.60 -17.62 -25.94
CA SER A 215 -13.06 -18.55 -24.95
C SER A 215 -12.66 -17.76 -23.70
N ILE A 216 -13.30 -18.03 -22.56
CA ILE A 216 -13.07 -17.31 -21.29
C ILE A 216 -12.43 -18.26 -20.28
N LEU A 217 -11.33 -17.87 -19.67
CA LEU A 217 -10.67 -18.62 -18.60
C LEU A 217 -11.08 -18.05 -17.22
N PRO A 218 -11.88 -18.79 -16.43
CA PRO A 218 -12.26 -18.35 -15.09
C PRO A 218 -11.26 -18.80 -14.02
N PHE A 219 -10.93 -17.88 -13.12
CA PHE A 219 -10.20 -18.14 -11.89
C PHE A 219 -11.00 -17.68 -10.67
N VAL A 220 -10.80 -18.40 -9.56
CA VAL A 220 -11.28 -18.01 -8.24
C VAL A 220 -10.09 -17.64 -7.35
N CYS A 221 -9.93 -16.34 -7.08
CA CYS A 221 -8.95 -15.77 -6.15
C CYS A 221 -7.56 -16.42 -6.23
N ALA A 222 -7.21 -17.27 -5.26
CA ALA A 222 -5.89 -17.89 -5.13
C ALA A 222 -5.47 -18.72 -6.36
N GLU A 223 -6.40 -19.23 -7.16
CA GLU A 223 -6.09 -19.94 -8.40
C GLU A 223 -5.33 -19.05 -9.40
N ALA A 224 -5.70 -17.78 -9.50
CA ALA A 224 -5.04 -16.84 -10.39
C ALA A 224 -3.61 -16.52 -9.93
N LEU A 225 -3.35 -16.49 -8.62
CA LEU A 225 -1.99 -16.28 -8.09
C LEU A 225 -1.04 -17.45 -8.34
N GLN A 226 -1.59 -18.65 -8.56
CA GLN A 226 -0.83 -19.85 -8.88
C GLN A 226 -0.65 -20.05 -10.39
N PHE A 227 -1.22 -19.17 -11.21
CA PHE A 227 -1.13 -19.30 -12.66
C PHE A 227 0.22 -18.78 -13.18
N VAL A 228 1.09 -19.70 -13.60
CA VAL A 228 2.47 -19.39 -14.10
C VAL A 228 2.47 -18.87 -15.56
N GLY A 229 1.31 -18.49 -16.08
CA GLY A 229 1.13 -18.01 -17.46
C GLY A 229 1.09 -19.14 -18.49
N VAL A 230 0.65 -18.79 -19.70
CA VAL A 230 0.75 -19.64 -20.90
C VAL A 230 1.81 -19.03 -21.80
N GLY A 231 2.62 -19.86 -22.46
CA GLY A 231 3.42 -19.41 -23.60
C GLY A 231 2.52 -18.75 -24.67
N GLY A 232 3.10 -18.00 -25.61
CA GLY A 232 2.40 -17.06 -26.51
C GLY A 232 1.21 -17.54 -27.36
N ASN A 233 0.78 -18.80 -27.25
CA ASN A 233 -0.46 -19.34 -27.82
C ASN A 233 -1.46 -19.70 -26.73
N ALA A 234 -1.99 -18.70 -26.01
CA ALA A 234 -3.03 -18.93 -25.02
C ALA A 234 -4.34 -19.41 -25.70
N PRO A 235 -4.99 -20.49 -25.22
CA PRO A 235 -6.22 -21.03 -25.82
C PRO A 235 -7.49 -20.26 -25.43
N PHE A 236 -7.36 -19.02 -24.95
CA PHE A 236 -8.46 -18.20 -24.43
C PHE A 236 -8.32 -16.74 -24.86
N ASP A 237 -9.46 -16.07 -25.01
CA ASP A 237 -9.60 -14.67 -25.44
C ASP A 237 -9.73 -13.70 -24.26
N LEU A 238 -10.13 -14.17 -23.07
CA LEU A 238 -10.44 -13.34 -21.90
C LEU A 238 -10.16 -14.12 -20.60
N ILE A 239 -9.61 -13.46 -19.58
CA ILE A 239 -9.54 -13.99 -18.21
C ILE A 239 -10.56 -13.29 -17.33
N VAL A 240 -11.27 -14.07 -16.50
CA VAL A 240 -12.17 -13.55 -15.46
C VAL A 240 -11.70 -14.07 -14.10
N ILE A 241 -11.50 -13.18 -13.14
CA ILE A 241 -11.08 -13.50 -11.78
C ILE A 241 -12.17 -13.01 -10.82
N ALA A 242 -12.88 -13.94 -10.19
CA ALA A 242 -13.72 -13.65 -9.03
C ALA A 242 -12.86 -13.77 -7.77
N SER A 243 -12.76 -12.70 -6.99
CA SER A 243 -11.80 -12.57 -5.89
C SER A 243 -12.45 -12.11 -4.59
N TYR A 244 -11.92 -12.59 -3.47
CA TYR A 244 -12.12 -12.08 -2.12
C TYR A 244 -10.73 -11.97 -1.48
N ASP A 245 -10.00 -10.92 -1.84
CA ASP A 245 -8.62 -10.69 -1.41
C ASP A 245 -8.47 -9.32 -0.76
N GLN A 246 -7.81 -9.29 0.40
CA GLN A 246 -7.54 -8.09 1.20
C GLN A 246 -6.41 -7.22 0.60
N SER A 247 -5.74 -7.70 -0.44
CA SER A 247 -4.60 -7.05 -1.09
C SER A 247 -4.63 -7.29 -2.61
N PRO A 248 -5.56 -6.63 -3.35
CA PRO A 248 -5.69 -6.75 -4.80
C PRO A 248 -4.39 -6.56 -5.59
N SER A 249 -3.43 -5.79 -5.05
CA SER A 249 -2.12 -5.56 -5.67
C SER A 249 -1.32 -6.83 -5.91
N ARG A 250 -1.60 -7.94 -5.21
CA ARG A 250 -0.91 -9.23 -5.42
C ARG A 250 -1.12 -9.81 -6.82
N PHE A 251 -2.19 -9.39 -7.51
CA PHE A 251 -2.49 -9.84 -8.86
C PHE A 251 -1.80 -8.98 -9.95
N SER A 252 -1.04 -7.95 -9.59
CA SER A 252 -0.41 -7.04 -10.57
C SER A 252 0.52 -7.76 -11.53
N ALA A 253 1.33 -8.69 -11.05
CA ALA A 253 2.23 -9.48 -11.88
C ALA A 253 1.46 -10.28 -12.95
N LEU A 254 0.35 -10.90 -12.57
CA LEU A 254 -0.52 -11.61 -13.51
C LEU A 254 -1.12 -10.65 -14.54
N TRP A 255 -1.63 -9.50 -14.09
CA TRP A 255 -2.23 -8.50 -14.99
C TRP A 255 -1.23 -8.01 -16.02
N GLU A 256 -0.02 -7.64 -15.58
CA GLU A 256 1.07 -7.18 -16.43
C GLU A 256 1.50 -8.26 -17.41
N GLN A 257 1.66 -9.50 -16.95
CA GLN A 257 2.00 -10.63 -17.82
C GLN A 257 0.92 -10.89 -18.88
N MET A 258 -0.36 -10.87 -18.49
CA MET A 258 -1.46 -11.08 -19.44
C MET A 258 -1.62 -9.90 -20.40
N SER A 259 -1.34 -8.69 -19.94
CA SER A 259 -1.29 -7.49 -20.76
C SER A 259 -0.19 -7.58 -21.83
N LEU A 260 1.00 -8.05 -21.46
CA LEU A 260 2.08 -8.36 -22.43
C LEU A 260 1.62 -9.39 -23.46
N ASN A 261 0.86 -10.40 -23.03
CA ASN A 261 0.28 -11.43 -23.90
C ASN A 261 -0.97 -10.96 -24.67
N GLN A 262 -1.36 -9.69 -24.55
CA GLN A 262 -2.51 -9.09 -25.23
C GLN A 262 -3.88 -9.66 -24.79
N ILE A 263 -3.94 -10.28 -23.62
CA ILE A 263 -5.15 -10.92 -23.08
C ILE A 263 -5.77 -10.02 -22.00
N PRO A 264 -7.00 -9.52 -22.22
CA PRO A 264 -7.73 -8.79 -21.19
C PRO A 264 -7.97 -9.60 -19.92
N VAL A 265 -7.87 -8.94 -18.77
CA VAL A 265 -8.18 -9.51 -17.45
C VAL A 265 -9.30 -8.72 -16.79
N VAL A 266 -10.38 -9.40 -16.45
CA VAL A 266 -11.51 -8.85 -15.70
C VAL A 266 -11.38 -9.34 -14.26
N TYR A 267 -11.08 -8.43 -13.34
CA TYR A 267 -10.87 -8.73 -11.94
C TYR A 267 -11.98 -8.10 -11.09
N CYS A 268 -12.76 -8.93 -10.39
CA CYS A 268 -13.84 -8.49 -9.51
C CYS A 268 -13.54 -8.92 -8.08
N ASN A 269 -13.32 -7.96 -7.20
CA ASN A 269 -13.00 -8.17 -5.79
C ASN A 269 -14.14 -7.69 -4.89
N ASP A 270 -14.06 -8.05 -3.61
CA ASP A 270 -15.01 -7.60 -2.60
C ASP A 270 -15.01 -6.07 -2.40
N GLY A 271 -16.19 -5.51 -2.14
CA GLY A 271 -16.38 -4.08 -1.97
C GLY A 271 -15.75 -3.49 -0.72
N ALA A 272 -15.58 -4.23 0.38
CA ALA A 272 -14.92 -3.72 1.58
C ALA A 272 -13.48 -3.26 1.28
N VAL A 273 -12.83 -3.97 0.36
CA VAL A 273 -11.44 -3.72 -0.05
C VAL A 273 -11.37 -2.86 -1.31
N GLY A 274 -12.27 -3.11 -2.27
CA GLY A 274 -12.23 -2.51 -3.59
C GLY A 274 -11.21 -3.15 -4.52
N GLY A 275 -10.74 -2.40 -5.50
CA GLY A 275 -9.68 -2.81 -6.44
C GLY A 275 -10.16 -3.55 -7.68
N SER A 276 -11.49 -3.77 -7.81
CA SER A 276 -12.09 -4.36 -9.01
C SER A 276 -11.79 -3.52 -10.25
N ARG A 277 -11.44 -4.17 -11.36
CA ARG A 277 -10.99 -3.49 -12.58
C ARG A 277 -11.16 -4.35 -13.82
N ILE A 278 -11.09 -3.68 -14.97
CA ILE A 278 -10.95 -4.31 -16.29
C ILE A 278 -9.57 -3.89 -16.81
N HIS A 279 -8.59 -4.79 -16.71
CA HIS A 279 -7.22 -4.56 -17.16
C HIS A 279 -7.07 -4.99 -18.61
N ILE A 280 -6.59 -4.08 -19.45
CA ILE A 280 -6.31 -4.35 -20.86
C ILE A 280 -4.95 -3.77 -21.24
N PRO A 281 -4.28 -4.31 -22.28
CA PRO A 281 -3.12 -3.68 -22.87
C PRO A 281 -3.49 -2.28 -23.37
N MET A 282 -2.82 -1.26 -22.83
CA MET A 282 -3.05 0.13 -23.19
C MET A 282 -1.88 0.68 -24.00
N ASP A 283 -2.20 1.49 -25.00
CA ASP A 283 -1.23 2.32 -25.68
C ASP A 283 -0.93 3.54 -24.80
N ALA A 284 0.33 3.72 -24.41
CA ALA A 284 0.78 4.79 -23.53
C ALA A 284 0.43 6.21 -24.03
N ARG A 285 0.10 6.38 -25.32
CA ARG A 285 -0.30 7.66 -25.91
C ARG A 285 -1.76 8.04 -25.65
N THR A 286 -2.59 7.11 -25.19
CA THR A 286 -4.00 7.39 -24.90
C THR A 286 -4.15 7.96 -23.49
N GLU A 287 -4.59 9.21 -23.39
CA GLU A 287 -5.01 9.82 -22.11
C GLU A 287 -6.30 9.12 -21.63
N ASN A 288 -6.16 7.97 -20.98
CA ASN A 288 -7.27 7.33 -20.30
C ASN A 288 -7.29 7.82 -18.86
N TRP A 289 -8.14 8.80 -18.56
CA TRP A 289 -8.22 9.43 -17.24
C TRP A 289 -8.52 8.44 -16.10
N LEU A 290 -9.20 7.33 -16.42
CA LEU A 290 -9.44 6.26 -15.44
C LEU A 290 -8.11 5.65 -14.98
N GLU A 291 -7.07 5.71 -15.80
CA GLU A 291 -5.74 5.14 -15.56
C GLU A 291 -4.64 6.21 -15.37
N SER A 292 -4.87 7.46 -15.75
CA SER A 292 -3.97 8.60 -15.52
C SER A 292 -4.20 9.22 -14.13
N GLY A 293 -3.69 8.55 -13.10
CA GLY A 293 -3.70 9.00 -11.70
C GLY A 293 -3.23 7.89 -10.76
N GLN A 294 -3.01 8.20 -9.47
CA GLN A 294 -2.57 7.21 -8.45
C GLN A 294 -3.54 6.01 -8.26
N ARG A 295 -4.69 5.96 -8.95
CA ARG A 295 -5.70 4.90 -8.87
C ARG A 295 -6.07 4.40 -10.28
N SER A 296 -5.22 3.53 -10.80
CA SER A 296 -5.25 2.96 -12.16
C SER A 296 -6.48 2.08 -12.46
N GLY A 297 -7.60 2.67 -12.85
CA GLY A 297 -8.73 1.96 -13.44
C GLY A 297 -9.57 1.13 -12.47
N ASN A 298 -9.44 1.42 -11.17
CA ASN A 298 -9.95 0.59 -10.08
C ASN A 298 -11.20 1.19 -9.47
N LEU A 299 -12.20 0.35 -9.21
CA LEU A 299 -13.22 0.71 -8.25
C LEU A 299 -12.57 0.91 -6.86
N PRO A 300 -12.85 2.03 -6.18
CA PRO A 300 -12.45 2.20 -4.78
C PRO A 300 -13.27 1.26 -3.88
N SER A 301 -13.04 1.26 -2.57
CA SER A 301 -13.91 0.51 -1.64
C SER A 301 -15.37 1.02 -1.68
N GLY A 302 -16.29 0.15 -1.27
CA GLY A 302 -17.74 0.31 -1.35
C GLY A 302 -18.36 -0.43 -2.55
N ASP A 303 -19.68 -0.33 -2.67
CA ASP A 303 -20.41 -0.93 -3.77
C ASP A 303 -20.32 -0.12 -5.06
N GLY A 304 -20.05 -0.80 -6.17
CA GLY A 304 -19.90 -0.13 -7.46
C GLY A 304 -19.99 -1.06 -8.64
N ILE A 305 -20.37 -0.51 -9.78
CA ILE A 305 -20.46 -1.22 -11.06
C ILE A 305 -19.59 -0.47 -12.08
N ILE A 306 -18.73 -1.20 -12.79
CA ILE A 306 -18.11 -0.73 -14.04
C ILE A 306 -18.68 -1.54 -15.19
N LEU A 307 -19.22 -0.84 -16.19
CA LEU A 307 -19.60 -1.43 -17.46
C LEU A 307 -18.69 -0.86 -18.56
N ALA A 308 -17.98 -1.72 -19.28
CA ALA A 308 -17.11 -1.30 -20.37
C ALA A 308 -17.18 -2.24 -21.58
N GLN A 309 -16.98 -1.68 -22.77
CA GLN A 309 -16.74 -2.42 -24.01
C GLN A 309 -15.23 -2.57 -24.22
N ILE A 310 -14.76 -3.81 -24.37
CA ILE A 310 -13.35 -4.16 -24.59
C ILE A 310 -13.17 -4.90 -25.91
N ALA A 311 -12.05 -4.67 -26.59
CA ALA A 311 -11.64 -5.47 -27.74
C ALA A 311 -10.80 -6.68 -27.28
N LEU A 312 -11.11 -7.89 -27.76
CA LEU A 312 -10.36 -9.10 -27.36
C LEU A 312 -9.17 -9.44 -28.27
N ARG A 313 -9.19 -9.01 -29.54
CA ARG A 313 -8.22 -9.45 -30.58
C ARG A 313 -7.50 -8.32 -31.31
N SER A 314 -7.63 -7.08 -30.84
CA SER A 314 -7.02 -5.90 -31.46
C SER A 314 -6.29 -5.03 -30.44
N ASN A 315 -5.68 -5.65 -29.43
CA ASN A 315 -5.05 -4.93 -28.32
C ASN A 315 -3.58 -4.56 -28.60
N ALA A 316 -3.00 -5.08 -29.70
CA ALA A 316 -1.64 -4.76 -30.09
C ALA A 316 -1.45 -3.23 -30.20
N THR A 317 -0.34 -2.74 -29.65
CA THR A 317 0.03 -1.32 -29.72
C THR A 317 0.10 -0.90 -31.20
N ASN A 318 -0.78 0.02 -31.60
CA ASN A 318 -0.87 0.42 -33.01
C ASN A 318 0.29 1.37 -33.37
N VAL A 319 1.40 0.83 -33.88
CA VAL A 319 2.54 1.66 -34.32
C VAL A 319 2.22 2.33 -35.67
N GLY A 320 2.47 3.64 -35.78
CA GLY A 320 2.33 4.37 -37.06
C GLY A 320 0.92 4.86 -37.42
N VAL A 321 -0.08 4.71 -36.56
CA VAL A 321 -1.42 5.32 -36.78
C VAL A 321 -1.55 6.65 -36.05
N SER A 322 -2.17 7.65 -36.70
CA SER A 322 -2.41 8.99 -36.16
C SER A 322 -3.58 9.04 -35.16
N ARG A 323 -4.47 8.03 -35.19
CA ARG A 323 -5.55 7.84 -34.23
C ARG A 323 -5.54 6.40 -33.74
N VAL A 324 -5.11 6.19 -32.50
CA VAL A 324 -5.14 4.87 -31.87
C VAL A 324 -6.60 4.48 -31.64
N SER A 325 -7.02 3.32 -32.17
CA SER A 325 -8.33 2.78 -31.82
C SER A 325 -8.32 2.41 -30.34
N LEU A 326 -9.22 2.98 -29.54
CA LEU A 326 -9.31 2.60 -28.13
C LEU A 326 -9.75 1.13 -28.03
N SER A 327 -8.94 0.36 -27.30
CA SER A 327 -9.15 -1.05 -26.97
C SER A 327 -10.19 -1.23 -25.85
N LYS A 328 -10.53 -0.15 -25.12
CA LYS A 328 -11.54 -0.12 -24.07
C LYS A 328 -12.32 1.19 -24.06
N TYR A 329 -13.61 1.07 -23.81
CA TYR A 329 -14.54 2.17 -23.67
C TYR A 329 -15.43 1.93 -22.46
N ILE A 330 -15.41 2.84 -21.49
CA ILE A 330 -16.34 2.78 -20.36
C ILE A 330 -17.71 3.28 -20.85
N LEU A 331 -18.75 2.52 -20.53
CA LEU A 331 -20.15 2.84 -20.83
C LEU A 331 -20.84 3.40 -19.59
N LYS A 332 -20.64 2.79 -18.42
CA LYS A 332 -21.17 3.26 -17.13
C LYS A 332 -20.16 3.03 -16.02
N THR A 333 -20.16 3.93 -15.05
CA THR A 333 -19.56 3.76 -13.73
C THR A 333 -20.60 4.20 -12.73
N THR A 334 -21.11 3.26 -11.93
CA THR A 334 -22.37 3.44 -11.21
C THR A 334 -22.20 3.03 -9.74
N SER A 335 -22.54 3.91 -8.80
CA SER A 335 -22.60 3.56 -7.37
C SER A 335 -23.88 2.81 -7.06
N VAL A 336 -23.82 1.77 -6.21
CA VAL A 336 -25.02 1.10 -5.68
C VAL A 336 -25.35 1.74 -4.34
N VAL A 337 -26.54 2.33 -4.21
CA VAL A 337 -26.89 3.20 -3.08
C VAL A 337 -28.29 2.86 -2.58
N PRO A 338 -28.53 2.74 -1.25
CA PRO A 338 -29.87 2.57 -0.72
C PRO A 338 -30.76 3.77 -1.05
N GLU A 339 -32.01 3.51 -1.45
CA GLU A 339 -33.04 4.53 -1.62
C GLU A 339 -33.49 5.02 -0.25
N ASN A 340 -32.70 5.93 0.32
CA ASN A 340 -32.94 6.55 1.60
C ASN A 340 -32.80 8.08 1.45
N PRO A 341 -33.91 8.84 1.45
CA PRO A 341 -33.89 10.30 1.36
C PRO A 341 -32.99 10.99 2.39
N ASP A 342 -32.78 10.36 3.55
CA ASP A 342 -31.95 10.89 4.62
C ASP A 342 -30.47 10.48 4.51
N ALA A 343 -30.13 9.57 3.59
CA ALA A 343 -28.74 9.25 3.28
C ALA A 343 -28.18 10.23 2.25
N TYR A 344 -27.14 10.97 2.62
CA TYR A 344 -26.47 11.89 1.71
C TYR A 344 -25.95 11.24 0.42
N SER A 345 -25.53 9.97 0.47
CA SER A 345 -25.13 9.22 -0.72
C SER A 345 -26.29 9.08 -1.73
N TYR A 346 -27.53 8.95 -1.26
CA TYR A 346 -28.72 8.93 -2.12
C TYR A 346 -29.03 10.34 -2.67
N VAL A 347 -28.95 11.37 -1.83
CA VAL A 347 -29.12 12.77 -2.24
C VAL A 347 -28.14 13.13 -3.35
N ILE A 348 -26.87 12.74 -3.19
CA ILE A 348 -25.82 12.94 -4.20
C ILE A 348 -26.15 12.17 -5.49
N ALA A 349 -26.56 10.90 -5.38
CA ALA A 349 -26.91 10.08 -6.54
C ALA A 349 -28.05 10.70 -7.36
N ASN A 350 -29.14 11.11 -6.70
CA ASN A 350 -30.26 11.79 -7.35
C ASN A 350 -29.82 13.13 -7.94
N ARG A 351 -29.00 13.90 -7.22
CA ARG A 351 -28.56 15.20 -7.73
C ARG A 351 -27.71 15.07 -8.98
N LEU A 352 -26.83 14.07 -9.05
CA LEU A 352 -26.07 13.77 -10.26
C LEU A 352 -26.99 13.39 -11.43
N LEU A 353 -28.02 12.57 -11.19
CA LEU A 353 -29.03 12.21 -12.21
C LEU A 353 -29.79 13.44 -12.71
N GLU A 354 -30.25 14.32 -11.81
CA GLU A 354 -30.93 15.57 -12.16
C GLU A 354 -30.03 16.49 -13.01
N LEU A 355 -28.76 16.64 -12.62
CA LEU A 355 -27.80 17.44 -13.39
C LEU A 355 -27.58 16.88 -14.79
N ARG A 356 -27.49 15.55 -14.93
CA ARG A 356 -27.40 14.88 -16.24
C ARG A 356 -28.61 15.21 -17.11
N GLU A 357 -29.83 15.07 -16.55
CA GLU A 357 -31.07 15.35 -17.28
C GLU A 357 -31.18 16.83 -17.70
N GLN A 358 -30.81 17.76 -16.81
CA GLN A 358 -30.78 19.20 -17.11
C GLN A 358 -29.79 19.52 -18.24
N ILE A 359 -28.61 18.90 -18.23
CA ILE A 359 -27.60 19.07 -19.29
C ILE A 359 -28.11 18.52 -20.62
N SER A 360 -28.72 17.34 -20.62
CA SER A 360 -29.29 16.74 -21.83
C SER A 360 -30.45 17.58 -22.39
N ALA A 361 -31.35 18.07 -21.54
CA ALA A 361 -32.45 18.95 -21.95
C ALA A 361 -31.94 20.26 -22.57
N LYS A 362 -31.02 20.96 -21.90
CA LYS A 362 -30.40 22.19 -22.44
C LYS A 362 -29.70 21.95 -23.78
N ARG A 363 -29.05 20.79 -23.95
CA ARG A 363 -28.39 20.42 -25.21
C ARG A 363 -29.39 20.20 -26.34
N LEU A 364 -30.53 19.54 -26.06
CA LEU A 364 -31.61 19.36 -27.03
C LEU A 364 -32.26 20.69 -27.44
N GLU A 365 -32.35 21.64 -26.51
CA GLU A 365 -32.87 22.99 -26.75
C GLU A 365 -31.86 23.94 -27.43
N GLY A 366 -30.60 23.51 -27.59
CA GLY A 366 -29.53 24.36 -28.13
C GLY A 366 -29.07 25.48 -27.20
N HIS A 367 -29.42 25.42 -25.91
CA HIS A 367 -29.02 26.40 -24.92
C HIS A 367 -27.59 26.19 -24.43
N PRO A 368 -26.82 27.25 -24.16
CA PRO A 368 -25.49 27.13 -23.57
C PRO A 368 -25.59 26.53 -22.17
N ILE A 369 -24.68 25.61 -21.85
CA ILE A 369 -24.59 24.99 -20.53
C ILE A 369 -23.70 25.86 -19.64
N ASP A 370 -24.22 26.32 -18.50
CA ASP A 370 -23.45 27.07 -17.51
C ASP A 370 -22.46 26.17 -16.77
N THR A 371 -21.25 26.02 -17.33
CA THR A 371 -20.21 25.16 -16.75
C THR A 371 -19.62 25.71 -15.45
N GLN A 372 -19.73 27.02 -15.19
CA GLN A 372 -19.23 27.62 -13.96
C GLN A 372 -20.18 27.32 -12.79
N GLY A 373 -21.49 27.48 -13.00
CA GLY A 373 -22.51 27.07 -12.05
C GLY A 373 -22.40 25.58 -11.71
N LEU A 374 -22.27 24.73 -12.73
CA LEU A 374 -22.04 23.29 -12.54
C LEU A 374 -20.77 22.99 -11.73
N ALA A 375 -19.66 23.68 -12.01
CA ALA A 375 -18.42 23.48 -11.27
C ALA A 375 -18.54 23.90 -9.80
N ALA A 376 -19.26 24.99 -9.50
CA ALA A 376 -19.53 25.42 -8.13
C ALA A 376 -20.36 24.35 -7.38
N GLU A 377 -21.41 23.86 -8.02
CA GLU A 377 -22.32 22.87 -7.45
C GLU A 377 -21.64 21.51 -7.22
N LEU A 378 -20.89 21.00 -8.20
CA LEU A 378 -20.11 19.76 -8.05
C LEU A 378 -19.03 19.90 -6.97
N ASN A 379 -18.47 21.10 -6.78
CA ASN A 379 -17.51 21.35 -5.71
C ASN A 379 -18.17 21.38 -4.32
N GLU A 380 -19.45 21.74 -4.22
CA GLU A 380 -20.21 21.58 -2.98
C GLU A 380 -20.48 20.10 -2.69
N LEU A 381 -20.91 19.34 -3.70
CA LEU A 381 -21.14 17.89 -3.56
C LEU A 381 -19.88 17.13 -3.15
N VAL A 382 -18.70 17.49 -3.67
CA VAL A 382 -17.43 16.82 -3.32
C VAL A 382 -16.96 17.14 -1.89
N GLN A 383 -17.42 18.26 -1.32
CA GLN A 383 -17.10 18.66 0.06
C GLN A 383 -18.04 18.00 1.09
N SER A 384 -19.11 17.35 0.63
CA SER A 384 -19.98 16.55 1.50
C SER A 384 -19.21 15.36 2.07
N LYS A 385 -19.27 15.17 3.40
CA LYS A 385 -18.52 14.12 4.11
C LYS A 385 -19.03 12.71 3.85
N ASP A 386 -20.20 12.58 3.25
CA ASP A 386 -20.96 11.32 3.17
C ASP A 386 -21.08 10.77 1.74
N ALA A 387 -20.34 11.34 0.78
CA ALA A 387 -20.20 10.76 -0.55
C ALA A 387 -19.49 9.41 -0.48
N THR A 388 -19.98 8.39 -1.20
CA THR A 388 -19.22 7.14 -1.30
C THR A 388 -17.87 7.39 -1.99
N PRO A 389 -16.86 6.54 -1.78
CA PRO A 389 -15.58 6.69 -2.47
C PRO A 389 -15.71 6.74 -3.99
N LEU A 390 -16.66 5.98 -4.56
CA LEU A 390 -16.94 6.01 -6.00
C LEU A 390 -17.62 7.31 -6.43
N GLN A 391 -18.60 7.81 -5.67
CA GLN A 391 -19.24 9.10 -5.93
C GLN A 391 -18.24 10.25 -5.89
N THR A 392 -17.30 10.22 -4.94
CA THR A 392 -16.23 11.22 -4.87
C THR A 392 -15.39 11.24 -6.15
N LEU A 393 -15.07 10.08 -6.72
CA LEU A 393 -14.36 9.97 -8.00
C LEU A 393 -15.21 10.47 -9.18
N GLN A 394 -16.48 10.07 -9.24
CA GLN A 394 -17.44 10.52 -10.27
C GLN A 394 -17.57 12.04 -10.26
N ILE A 395 -17.84 12.64 -9.10
CA ILE A 395 -17.96 14.09 -8.91
C ILE A 395 -16.65 14.79 -9.28
N SER A 396 -15.51 14.29 -8.82
CA SER A 396 -14.20 14.89 -9.13
C SER A 396 -13.92 14.92 -10.63
N ARG A 397 -14.32 13.87 -11.36
CA ARG A 397 -14.19 13.81 -12.82
C ARG A 397 -15.11 14.82 -13.50
N LEU A 398 -16.39 14.84 -13.14
CA LEU A 398 -17.36 15.79 -13.68
C LEU A 398 -16.96 17.24 -13.38
N LEU A 399 -16.44 17.51 -12.17
CA LEU A 399 -15.94 18.81 -11.75
C LEU A 399 -14.74 19.26 -12.60
N SER A 400 -13.80 18.36 -12.87
CA SER A 400 -12.67 18.64 -13.75
C SER A 400 -13.12 18.99 -15.17
N LEU A 401 -14.11 18.27 -15.72
CA LEU A 401 -14.69 18.58 -17.03
C LEU A 401 -15.38 19.95 -17.02
N ALA A 402 -16.22 20.23 -16.03
CA ALA A 402 -16.93 21.50 -15.88
C ALA A 402 -15.96 22.70 -15.74
N ARG A 403 -14.89 22.57 -14.93
CA ARG A 403 -13.84 23.60 -14.79
C ARG A 403 -13.12 23.90 -16.10
N ASN A 404 -13.00 22.90 -16.97
CA ASN A 404 -12.40 23.05 -18.29
C ASN A 404 -13.40 23.52 -19.37
N GLY A 405 -14.61 23.92 -18.98
CA GLY A 405 -15.67 24.34 -19.90
C GLY A 405 -16.20 23.20 -20.78
N LYS A 406 -16.07 21.94 -20.34
CA LYS A 406 -16.45 20.74 -21.09
C LYS A 406 -17.61 20.02 -20.43
N THR A 407 -18.65 19.70 -21.20
CA THR A 407 -19.79 18.88 -20.77
C THR A 407 -20.16 17.83 -21.81
N PRO A 408 -19.22 16.96 -22.22
CA PRO A 408 -19.49 15.92 -23.21
C PRO A 408 -20.57 14.97 -22.68
N GLU A 409 -21.65 14.79 -23.44
CA GLU A 409 -22.82 13.98 -23.06
C GLU A 409 -22.42 12.59 -22.59
N ARG A 410 -21.50 11.98 -23.35
CA ARG A 410 -20.96 10.67 -23.07
C ARG A 410 -20.37 10.56 -21.66
N GLU A 411 -19.55 11.52 -21.22
CA GLU A 411 -18.91 11.43 -19.89
C GLU A 411 -19.95 11.61 -18.78
N TRP A 412 -20.93 12.47 -18.98
CA TRP A 412 -22.04 12.63 -18.04
C TRP A 412 -22.90 11.36 -17.95
N ASN A 413 -23.17 10.71 -19.08
CA ASN A 413 -23.87 9.42 -19.11
C ASN A 413 -23.06 8.30 -18.44
N VAL A 414 -21.73 8.40 -18.41
CA VAL A 414 -20.84 7.44 -17.74
C VAL A 414 -20.80 7.66 -16.22
N PHE A 415 -20.68 8.89 -15.72
CA PHE A 415 -20.41 9.16 -14.28
C PHE A 415 -21.59 9.61 -13.46
N ALA A 416 -22.65 10.13 -14.08
CA ALA A 416 -23.81 10.65 -13.36
C ALA A 416 -24.93 9.59 -13.31
N ASP A 417 -24.56 8.33 -13.05
CA ASP A 417 -25.50 7.20 -12.99
C ASP A 417 -25.45 6.52 -11.62
N ALA A 418 -26.59 5.97 -11.18
CA ALA A 418 -26.72 5.30 -9.89
C ALA A 418 -27.66 4.09 -9.96
N CYS A 419 -27.33 3.04 -9.20
CA CYS A 419 -28.17 1.87 -8.99
C CYS A 419 -28.81 2.00 -7.61
N LEU A 420 -30.10 2.36 -7.58
CA LEU A 420 -30.83 2.62 -6.34
C LEU A 420 -31.46 1.34 -5.78
N ILE A 421 -31.19 1.03 -4.50
CA ILE A 421 -31.77 -0.11 -3.79
C ILE A 421 -33.12 0.31 -3.22
N ARG A 422 -34.22 -0.12 -3.85
CA ARG A 422 -35.54 0.42 -3.54
C ARG A 422 -36.04 -0.08 -2.19
N GLN A 423 -36.72 0.78 -1.42
CA GLN A 423 -37.25 0.40 -0.11
C GLN A 423 -38.23 -0.78 -0.18
N THR A 424 -38.99 -0.89 -1.28
CA THR A 424 -39.89 -2.02 -1.54
C THR A 424 -39.16 -3.36 -1.60
N GLU A 425 -37.89 -3.36 -2.03
CA GLU A 425 -37.09 -4.59 -2.14
C GLU A 425 -36.68 -5.11 -0.75
N TYR A 426 -36.50 -4.22 0.23
CA TYR A 426 -36.33 -4.58 1.64
C TYR A 426 -37.64 -5.07 2.28
N ASN A 427 -38.78 -4.43 1.97
CA ASN A 427 -40.08 -4.77 2.55
C ASN A 427 -40.64 -6.12 2.08
N HIS A 428 -40.13 -6.69 0.99
CA HIS A 428 -40.47 -8.03 0.51
C HIS A 428 -39.64 -9.15 1.16
N ALA A 429 -38.78 -8.83 2.14
CA ALA A 429 -38.22 -9.82 3.04
C ALA A 429 -39.35 -10.56 3.80
N PRO A 430 -39.24 -11.86 4.09
CA PRO A 430 -40.31 -12.64 4.70
C PRO A 430 -40.88 -11.98 5.97
N PRO A 431 -42.16 -12.24 6.34
CA PRO A 431 -42.85 -11.66 7.51
C PRO A 431 -42.26 -12.02 8.89
N LEU A 432 -41.03 -12.56 8.94
CA LEU A 432 -40.33 -12.88 10.18
C LEU A 432 -40.15 -11.62 11.06
N MET A 433 -39.88 -10.44 10.48
CA MET A 433 -39.86 -9.21 11.27
C MET A 433 -41.22 -8.86 11.90
N GLN A 434 -42.35 -9.15 11.23
CA GLN A 434 -43.69 -8.96 11.81
C GLN A 434 -44.06 -10.00 12.86
N LYS A 435 -43.65 -11.26 12.69
CA LYS A 435 -43.81 -12.30 13.73
C LYS A 435 -42.98 -11.99 14.98
N PHE A 436 -41.82 -11.36 14.80
CA PHE A 436 -40.98 -10.91 15.91
C PHE A 436 -41.47 -9.62 16.57
N ASP A 437 -42.10 -8.69 15.85
CA ASP A 437 -42.79 -7.55 16.49
C ASP A 437 -43.92 -8.03 17.42
N ILE A 438 -44.53 -9.18 17.13
CA ILE A 438 -45.52 -9.82 18.01
C ILE A 438 -44.83 -10.44 19.24
N ALA A 439 -43.75 -11.23 19.07
CA ALA A 439 -43.00 -11.80 20.19
C ALA A 439 -42.28 -10.74 21.06
N ARG A 440 -41.86 -9.62 20.47
CA ARG A 440 -41.23 -8.47 21.13
C ARG A 440 -42.24 -7.65 21.93
N LYS A 441 -43.47 -7.51 21.43
CA LYS A 441 -44.60 -6.92 22.18
C LYS A 441 -45.01 -7.77 23.38
N GLU A 442 -44.76 -9.08 23.34
CA GLU A 442 -45.06 -9.99 24.46
C GLU A 442 -43.94 -10.04 25.52
N LEU A 443 -42.69 -9.66 25.20
CA LEU A 443 -41.54 -9.73 26.10
C LEU A 443 -41.01 -8.38 26.62
N VAL A 444 -41.45 -7.24 26.08
CA VAL A 444 -40.98 -5.90 26.48
C VAL A 444 -42.16 -4.94 26.62
N ALA A 445 -42.33 -4.34 27.81
CA ALA A 445 -43.26 -3.22 28.00
C ALA A 445 -42.91 -2.09 27.00
N PRO A 446 -43.88 -1.53 26.26
CA PRO A 446 -43.60 -0.65 25.14
C PRO A 446 -42.99 0.66 25.65
N ARG A 447 -41.67 0.79 25.54
CA ARG A 447 -40.99 2.08 25.41
C ARG A 447 -40.51 2.19 23.98
N ASP A 448 -40.89 3.30 23.34
CA ASP A 448 -40.46 3.74 22.01
C ASP A 448 -38.94 3.60 21.86
N THR A 449 -38.50 2.43 21.44
CA THR A 449 -37.16 2.23 20.89
C THR A 449 -37.34 2.40 19.39
N GLY A 450 -37.35 3.67 18.96
CA GLY A 450 -37.51 4.05 17.56
C GLY A 450 -36.47 3.33 16.72
N PHE A 451 -36.86 2.20 16.12
CA PHE A 451 -36.09 1.61 15.04
C PHE A 451 -36.17 2.60 13.87
N SER A 452 -34.99 2.97 13.39
CA SER A 452 -34.77 3.77 12.19
C SER A 452 -35.66 3.26 11.05
N LYS A 453 -36.39 4.15 10.36
CA LYS A 453 -37.21 3.82 9.18
C LYS A 453 -36.37 3.42 7.95
N TYR A 454 -35.07 3.20 8.12
CA TYR A 454 -34.09 3.15 7.03
C TYR A 454 -33.43 1.78 6.91
N PRO A 455 -32.96 1.41 5.70
CA PRO A 455 -32.23 0.15 5.50
C PRO A 455 -30.91 0.14 6.29
N PRO A 456 -30.58 -0.92 7.03
CA PRO A 456 -29.34 -1.01 7.79
C PRO A 456 -28.12 -1.14 6.86
N THR A 457 -27.01 -0.49 7.23
CA THR A 457 -25.67 -0.76 6.65
C THR A 457 -25.16 -2.14 7.09
N LEU A 458 -24.14 -2.69 6.42
CA LEU A 458 -23.58 -3.97 6.84
C LEU A 458 -23.06 -3.96 8.29
N PRO A 459 -22.27 -2.95 8.74
CA PRO A 459 -21.87 -2.85 10.15
C PRO A 459 -23.04 -2.71 11.14
N GLN A 460 -24.15 -2.08 10.73
CA GLN A 460 -25.35 -2.00 11.55
C GLN A 460 -26.02 -3.37 11.69
N LEU A 461 -26.11 -4.13 10.59
CA LEU A 461 -26.64 -5.49 10.60
C LEU A 461 -25.80 -6.42 11.48
N GLU A 462 -24.47 -6.33 11.36
CA GLU A 462 -23.51 -7.05 12.19
C GLU A 462 -23.70 -6.74 13.68
N SER A 463 -23.81 -5.45 14.01
CA SER A 463 -24.02 -4.97 15.37
C SER A 463 -25.35 -5.45 15.95
N ASP A 464 -26.43 -5.40 15.17
CA ASP A 464 -27.77 -5.83 15.57
C ASP A 464 -27.82 -7.35 15.78
N ALA A 465 -27.24 -8.12 14.85
CA ALA A 465 -27.12 -9.57 14.96
C ALA A 465 -26.27 -9.97 16.18
N ALA A 466 -25.11 -9.34 16.38
CA ALA A 466 -24.25 -9.60 17.52
C ALA A 466 -24.95 -9.27 18.85
N THR A 467 -25.64 -8.13 18.92
CA THR A 467 -26.43 -7.72 20.10
C THR A 467 -27.58 -8.69 20.39
N HIS A 468 -28.29 -9.13 19.35
CA HIS A 468 -29.38 -10.11 19.50
C HIS A 468 -28.86 -11.46 19.99
N CYS A 469 -27.78 -11.97 19.37
CA CYS A 469 -27.09 -13.18 19.80
C CYS A 469 -26.65 -13.08 21.26
N HIS A 470 -26.03 -11.96 21.65
CA HIS A 470 -25.60 -11.72 23.02
C HIS A 470 -26.76 -11.80 24.01
N ARG A 471 -27.87 -11.10 23.76
CA ARG A 471 -29.05 -11.11 24.64
C ARG A 471 -29.64 -12.51 24.78
N ARG A 472 -29.78 -13.25 23.68
CA ARG A 472 -30.39 -14.58 23.69
C ARG A 472 -29.49 -15.63 24.35
N ILE A 473 -28.17 -15.55 24.13
CA ILE A 473 -27.19 -16.38 24.85
C ILE A 473 -27.26 -16.10 26.36
N SER A 474 -27.37 -14.84 26.79
CA SER A 474 -27.54 -14.50 28.20
C SER A 474 -28.82 -15.12 28.79
N VAL A 475 -29.96 -15.04 28.09
CA VAL A 475 -31.21 -15.68 28.53
C VAL A 475 -31.09 -17.20 28.62
N ILE A 476 -30.44 -17.84 27.65
CA ILE A 476 -30.18 -19.29 27.67
C ILE A 476 -29.29 -19.65 28.87
N LEU A 477 -28.22 -18.91 29.10
CA LEU A 477 -27.31 -19.10 30.23
C LEU A 477 -27.99 -18.91 31.59
N ASP A 478 -28.95 -17.98 31.68
CA ASP A 478 -29.73 -17.74 32.89
C ASP A 478 -30.81 -18.82 33.13
N SER A 479 -31.21 -19.57 32.10
CA SER A 479 -32.23 -20.63 32.16
C SER A 479 -31.70 -22.03 32.48
N LEU A 480 -30.39 -22.25 32.44
CA LEU A 480 -29.76 -23.55 32.71
C LEU A 480 -29.55 -23.75 34.23
N ASN A 481 -30.28 -24.68 34.83
CA ASN A 481 -30.22 -25.04 36.26
C ASN A 481 -28.89 -25.71 36.68
N ASP A 482 -28.61 -25.61 38.00
CA ASP A 482 -27.38 -25.91 38.76
C ASP A 482 -26.59 -27.21 38.50
N THR A 483 -27.07 -28.18 37.71
CA THR A 483 -26.37 -29.48 37.54
C THR A 483 -25.34 -29.50 36.39
N SER A 484 -25.42 -28.56 35.44
CA SER A 484 -24.38 -28.36 34.41
C SER A 484 -23.39 -27.24 34.77
N LEU A 485 -23.35 -26.83 36.04
CA LEU A 485 -22.58 -25.69 36.52
C LEU A 485 -21.08 -25.80 36.22
N SER A 486 -20.48 -26.98 36.09
CA SER A 486 -19.04 -27.12 35.78
C SER A 486 -18.70 -26.79 34.31
N ALA A 487 -19.46 -27.32 33.36
CA ALA A 487 -19.29 -27.00 31.93
C ALA A 487 -19.75 -25.56 31.65
N VAL A 488 -20.86 -25.14 32.26
CA VAL A 488 -21.35 -23.77 32.20
C VAL A 488 -20.40 -22.81 32.90
N LEU A 489 -19.71 -23.15 33.99
CA LEU A 489 -18.68 -22.28 34.61
C LEU A 489 -17.36 -22.33 33.85
N GLN A 490 -17.03 -23.40 33.11
CA GLN A 490 -15.88 -23.38 32.19
C GLN A 490 -16.18 -22.56 30.94
N VAL A 491 -17.37 -22.67 30.35
CA VAL A 491 -17.80 -21.84 29.23
C VAL A 491 -18.03 -20.42 29.70
N ARG A 492 -18.76 -20.18 30.80
CA ARG A 492 -18.95 -18.87 31.43
C ARG A 492 -17.67 -18.31 32.00
N SER A 493 -16.66 -19.08 32.43
CA SER A 493 -15.34 -18.51 32.80
C SER A 493 -14.40 -18.39 31.61
N ARG A 494 -14.58 -19.09 30.48
CA ARG A 494 -13.81 -18.85 29.25
C ARG A 494 -14.41 -17.72 28.41
N LEU A 495 -15.74 -17.64 28.30
CA LEU A 495 -16.52 -16.49 27.84
C LEU A 495 -16.32 -15.35 28.83
N ALA A 496 -16.45 -15.49 30.16
CA ALA A 496 -16.16 -14.37 31.05
C ALA A 496 -14.69 -13.99 31.03
N LYS A 497 -13.73 -14.91 31.03
CA LYS A 497 -12.30 -14.52 30.91
C LYS A 497 -11.91 -14.03 29.50
N ARG A 498 -12.82 -14.01 28.51
CA ARG A 498 -12.58 -13.46 27.15
C ARG A 498 -13.48 -12.27 26.77
N ILE A 499 -14.72 -12.25 27.25
CA ILE A 499 -15.72 -11.17 27.22
C ILE A 499 -15.46 -10.20 28.38
N PHE A 500 -15.08 -10.66 29.58
CA PHE A 500 -14.60 -9.80 30.68
C PHE A 500 -13.13 -9.37 30.53
N THR A 501 -12.35 -9.95 29.61
CA THR A 501 -11.14 -9.24 29.10
C THR A 501 -11.50 -8.14 28.10
N ARG A 502 -12.78 -8.02 27.70
CA ARG A 502 -13.36 -6.89 26.98
C ARG A 502 -14.34 -6.06 27.82
N LEU A 503 -14.58 -6.41 29.09
CA LEU A 503 -14.90 -5.42 30.12
C LEU A 503 -13.64 -4.61 30.39
N PRO A 504 -13.73 -3.29 30.65
CA PRO A 504 -12.65 -2.30 30.51
C PRO A 504 -11.30 -2.91 30.88
N GLY A 505 -10.61 -3.44 29.86
CA GLY A 505 -9.24 -3.85 30.00
C GLY A 505 -8.54 -2.56 30.39
N ALA A 506 -7.91 -2.54 31.57
CA ALA A 506 -7.23 -1.35 32.06
C ALA A 506 -6.50 -0.70 30.87
N PRO A 507 -6.68 0.60 30.58
CA PRO A 507 -6.24 1.25 29.33
C PRO A 507 -4.84 0.81 28.83
N THR A 508 -3.94 0.50 29.75
CA THR A 508 -2.63 -0.13 29.52
C THR A 508 -2.65 -1.42 28.70
N ALA A 509 -3.60 -2.33 28.93
CA ALA A 509 -3.72 -3.60 28.22
C ALA A 509 -4.22 -3.38 26.78
N ALA A 510 -5.19 -2.49 26.58
CA ALA A 510 -5.69 -2.11 25.25
C ALA A 510 -4.57 -1.49 24.41
N VAL A 511 -3.83 -0.52 24.97
CA VAL A 511 -2.67 0.09 24.30
C VAL A 511 -1.57 -0.94 24.02
N ARG A 512 -1.31 -1.89 24.94
CA ARG A 512 -0.34 -2.97 24.68
C ARG A 512 -0.77 -3.85 23.52
N GLN A 513 -2.03 -4.28 23.51
CA GLN A 513 -2.58 -5.08 22.43
C GLN A 513 -2.53 -4.34 21.09
N LEU A 514 -2.79 -3.03 21.08
CA LEU A 514 -2.63 -2.20 19.89
C LEU A 514 -1.17 -2.21 19.40
N PHE A 515 -0.18 -2.00 20.28
CA PHE A 515 1.23 -2.02 19.90
C PHE A 515 1.69 -3.40 19.39
N ASP A 516 1.23 -4.48 20.04
CA ASP A 516 1.48 -5.85 19.58
C ASP A 516 0.86 -6.07 18.19
N GLY A 517 -0.35 -5.56 17.96
CA GLY A 517 -1.05 -5.61 16.66
C GLY A 517 -0.29 -4.87 15.57
N ILE A 518 0.10 -3.62 15.82
CA ILE A 518 0.90 -2.79 14.88
C ILE A 518 2.24 -3.49 14.58
N SER A 519 2.89 -4.06 15.59
CA SER A 519 4.17 -4.77 15.42
C SER A 519 4.02 -6.05 14.59
N ALA A 520 2.93 -6.79 14.79
CA ALA A 520 2.59 -7.96 13.98
C ALA A 520 2.27 -7.59 12.53
N GLU A 521 1.47 -6.54 12.31
CA GLU A 521 1.15 -5.97 10.99
C GLU A 521 2.45 -5.57 10.24
N ALA A 522 3.34 -4.83 10.90
CA ALA A 522 4.62 -4.40 10.35
C ALA A 522 5.51 -5.59 9.96
N THR A 523 5.65 -6.56 10.86
CA THR A 523 6.48 -7.76 10.65
C THR A 523 5.93 -8.61 9.52
N ASN A 524 4.62 -8.82 9.47
CA ASN A 524 3.97 -9.57 8.41
C ASN A 524 4.13 -8.89 7.04
N HIS A 525 3.94 -7.56 6.99
CA HIS A 525 4.16 -6.79 5.76
C HIS A 525 5.61 -6.90 5.27
N ALA A 526 6.59 -6.74 6.16
CA ALA A 526 8.01 -6.91 5.83
C ALA A 526 8.30 -8.33 5.31
N ASN A 527 7.79 -9.38 5.96
CA ASN A 527 7.97 -10.76 5.51
C ASN A 527 7.41 -11.00 4.11
N ILE A 528 6.18 -10.53 3.83
CA ILE A 528 5.53 -10.68 2.53
C ILE A 528 6.33 -9.92 1.46
N SER A 529 6.69 -8.66 1.74
CA SER A 529 7.48 -7.82 0.84
C SER A 529 8.83 -8.46 0.50
N LEU A 530 9.56 -8.94 1.52
CA LEU A 530 10.85 -9.62 1.36
C LEU A 530 10.72 -10.93 0.59
N THR A 531 9.67 -11.71 0.83
CA THR A 531 9.41 -12.95 0.08
C THR A 531 9.19 -12.67 -1.39
N ASN A 532 8.36 -11.68 -1.71
CA ASN A 532 8.08 -11.29 -3.08
C ASN A 532 9.33 -10.75 -3.79
N GLN A 533 10.10 -9.89 -3.11
CA GLN A 533 11.34 -9.36 -3.67
C GLN A 533 12.38 -10.46 -3.90
N LEU A 534 12.54 -11.39 -2.96
CA LEU A 534 13.45 -12.54 -3.12
C LEU A 534 12.99 -13.46 -4.26
N GLY A 535 11.68 -13.69 -4.39
CA GLY A 535 11.12 -14.46 -5.51
C GLY A 535 11.42 -13.83 -6.86
N ALA A 536 11.24 -12.52 -6.98
CA ALA A 536 11.59 -11.78 -8.19
C ALA A 536 13.09 -11.86 -8.51
N LEU A 537 13.98 -11.85 -7.50
CA LEU A 537 15.41 -12.07 -7.71
C LEU A 537 15.71 -13.50 -8.19
N VAL A 538 15.06 -14.51 -7.60
CA VAL A 538 15.22 -15.91 -8.04
C VAL A 538 14.87 -16.06 -9.52
N GLU A 539 13.75 -15.48 -9.95
CA GLU A 539 13.31 -15.50 -11.35
C GLU A 539 14.26 -14.70 -12.27
N CYS A 540 14.59 -13.45 -11.89
CA CYS A 540 15.41 -12.56 -12.69
C CYS A 540 16.82 -13.11 -12.94
N PHE A 541 17.39 -13.82 -11.97
CA PHE A 541 18.73 -14.41 -12.06
C PHE A 541 18.71 -15.89 -12.46
N GLN A 542 17.56 -16.44 -12.86
CA GLN A 542 17.38 -17.85 -13.24
C GLN A 542 17.89 -18.84 -12.18
N ALA A 543 17.76 -18.46 -10.91
CA ALA A 543 18.03 -19.34 -9.80
C ALA A 543 16.87 -20.33 -9.63
N THR A 544 17.15 -21.48 -9.03
CA THR A 544 16.10 -22.45 -8.68
C THR A 544 15.53 -22.21 -7.29
N SER A 545 16.30 -21.58 -6.40
CA SER A 545 15.91 -21.23 -5.04
C SER A 545 16.66 -19.99 -4.56
N GLY A 546 16.11 -19.36 -3.52
CA GLY A 546 16.70 -18.17 -2.90
C GLY A 546 16.48 -18.16 -1.40
N MET A 547 17.44 -17.63 -0.66
CA MET A 547 17.41 -17.49 0.80
C MET A 547 17.94 -16.12 1.21
N LEU A 548 17.28 -15.48 2.17
CA LEU A 548 17.73 -14.25 2.79
C LEU A 548 18.07 -14.51 4.26
N PHE A 549 19.35 -14.44 4.59
CA PHE A 549 19.88 -14.56 5.94
C PHE A 549 19.96 -13.19 6.60
N VAL A 550 19.13 -12.93 7.61
CA VAL A 550 19.13 -11.67 8.34
C VAL A 550 20.09 -11.77 9.53
N VAL A 551 20.90 -10.73 9.73
CA VAL A 551 21.80 -10.65 10.89
C VAL A 551 20.97 -10.33 12.14
N GLN A 552 21.07 -11.17 13.15
CA GLN A 552 20.45 -11.04 14.46
C GLN A 552 21.53 -10.89 15.53
N SER A 553 21.41 -9.84 16.36
CA SER A 553 22.29 -9.66 17.51
C SER A 553 21.86 -10.58 18.65
N GLU A 554 22.81 -11.33 19.20
CA GLU A 554 22.60 -12.19 20.36
C GLU A 554 22.96 -11.44 21.65
N SER A 555 22.26 -11.75 22.74
CA SER A 555 22.52 -11.15 24.07
C SER A 555 23.93 -11.45 24.60
N SER A 556 24.62 -12.45 24.05
CA SER A 556 26.01 -12.82 24.34
C SER A 556 27.06 -11.94 23.66
N GLY A 557 26.65 -10.97 22.83
CA GLY A 557 27.56 -10.14 22.02
C GLY A 557 27.98 -10.77 20.69
N GLY A 558 27.51 -11.98 20.38
CA GLY A 558 27.64 -12.58 19.05
C GLY A 558 26.58 -12.07 18.07
N ALA A 559 26.82 -12.27 16.78
CA ALA A 559 25.80 -12.12 15.74
C ALA A 559 25.53 -13.50 15.12
N SER A 560 24.26 -13.80 14.86
CA SER A 560 23.84 -14.97 14.08
C SER A 560 23.12 -14.54 12.80
N LEU A 561 23.22 -15.37 11.79
CA LEU A 561 22.54 -15.27 10.51
C LEU A 561 21.36 -16.22 10.53
N VAL A 562 20.15 -15.68 10.33
CA VAL A 562 18.93 -16.47 10.34
C VAL A 562 18.20 -16.32 9.01
N ALA A 563 18.09 -17.41 8.25
CA ALA A 563 17.28 -17.44 7.04
C ALA A 563 15.83 -17.82 7.36
N ARG A 564 14.95 -16.82 7.34
CA ARG A 564 13.49 -16.97 7.50
C ARG A 564 12.71 -16.75 6.21
N ILE A 565 13.28 -15.94 5.31
CA ILE A 565 12.67 -15.64 4.03
C ILE A 565 13.38 -16.48 3.00
N MET A 566 12.65 -17.45 2.44
CA MET A 566 13.19 -18.41 1.50
C MET A 566 12.15 -18.73 0.41
N VAL A 567 12.62 -18.99 -0.79
CA VAL A 567 11.82 -19.29 -1.97
C VAL A 567 12.33 -20.60 -2.58
N ASN A 568 11.42 -21.53 -2.85
CA ASN A 568 11.71 -22.85 -3.43
C ASN A 568 12.77 -23.68 -2.67
N THR A 569 12.81 -23.56 -1.34
CA THR A 569 13.68 -24.40 -0.48
C THR A 569 12.82 -25.30 0.42
N PRO A 570 13.24 -26.56 0.67
CA PRO A 570 12.48 -27.47 1.52
C PRO A 570 12.66 -27.21 3.03
N VAL A 571 13.63 -26.37 3.40
CA VAL A 571 13.94 -26.04 4.80
C VAL A 571 13.06 -24.87 5.26
N ARG A 572 12.61 -24.87 6.52
CA ARG A 572 11.76 -23.79 7.07
C ARG A 572 12.52 -22.64 7.72
N GLU A 573 13.67 -22.93 8.33
CA GLU A 573 14.55 -21.93 8.94
C GLU A 573 15.99 -22.48 9.00
N ILE A 574 16.99 -21.63 8.77
CA ILE A 574 18.41 -22.00 8.88
C ILE A 574 19.12 -20.99 9.78
N HIS A 575 19.81 -21.48 10.81
CA HIS A 575 20.65 -20.66 11.69
C HIS A 575 22.12 -20.92 11.41
N ARG A 576 22.91 -19.85 11.32
CA ARG A 576 24.38 -19.91 11.20
C ARG A 576 25.00 -18.87 12.13
N PRO A 577 26.09 -19.14 12.85
CA PRO A 577 26.85 -18.09 13.52
C PRO A 577 27.44 -17.15 12.46
N ALA A 578 27.39 -15.82 12.64
CA ALA A 578 27.98 -14.88 11.69
C ALA A 578 29.51 -14.96 11.66
N SER A 579 30.13 -15.48 12.74
CA SER A 579 31.56 -15.75 12.84
C SER A 579 32.00 -17.10 12.26
N ASP A 580 31.06 -17.98 11.90
CA ASP A 580 31.39 -19.27 11.28
C ASP A 580 31.77 -19.02 9.82
N GLN A 581 33.05 -19.20 9.47
CA GLN A 581 33.50 -19.18 8.07
C GLN A 581 32.97 -20.38 7.26
N GLY A 582 32.30 -21.31 7.91
CA GLY A 582 31.82 -22.51 7.28
C GLY A 582 30.53 -22.32 6.49
N GLY A 583 30.61 -22.55 5.18
CA GLY A 583 29.52 -22.28 4.25
C GLY A 583 29.78 -20.97 3.48
N ILE A 584 29.37 -20.90 2.22
CA ILE A 584 29.51 -19.70 1.38
C ILE A 584 28.86 -18.49 2.05
N VAL A 585 27.67 -18.65 2.64
CA VAL A 585 26.97 -17.58 3.37
C VAL A 585 27.79 -17.05 4.56
N GLY A 586 28.39 -17.95 5.35
CA GLY A 586 29.24 -17.57 6.49
C GLY A 586 30.56 -16.90 6.04
N HIS A 587 31.13 -17.38 4.94
CA HIS A 587 32.28 -16.75 4.29
C HIS A 587 31.93 -15.33 3.79
N VAL A 588 30.81 -15.14 3.10
CA VAL A 588 30.35 -13.82 2.62
C VAL A 588 30.09 -12.87 3.79
N ALA A 589 29.48 -13.34 4.86
CA ALA A 589 29.23 -12.53 6.06
C ALA A 589 30.54 -12.08 6.74
N SER A 590 31.49 -13.00 6.91
CA SER A 590 32.77 -12.72 7.60
C SER A 590 33.75 -11.93 6.74
N SER A 591 33.87 -12.26 5.45
CA SER A 591 34.74 -11.54 4.50
C SER A 591 34.13 -10.22 4.02
N ARG A 592 32.83 -10.02 4.24
CA ARG A 592 32.05 -8.87 3.74
C ARG A 592 32.15 -8.69 2.23
N SER A 593 32.48 -9.76 1.52
CA SER A 593 32.70 -9.78 0.08
C SER A 593 31.72 -10.75 -0.58
N PRO A 594 31.17 -10.43 -1.76
CA PRO A 594 30.31 -11.35 -2.47
C PRO A 594 31.09 -12.59 -2.94
N TYR A 595 30.37 -13.67 -3.15
CA TYR A 595 30.95 -14.94 -3.58
C TYR A 595 30.09 -15.57 -4.67
N VAL A 596 30.73 -16.10 -5.72
CA VAL A 596 30.05 -16.81 -6.81
C VAL A 596 30.80 -18.11 -7.09
N ASN A 597 30.06 -19.21 -7.06
CA ASN A 597 30.54 -20.50 -7.52
C ASN A 597 29.62 -21.02 -8.61
N SER A 598 30.10 -20.96 -9.85
CA SER A 598 29.33 -21.41 -11.01
C SER A 598 29.28 -22.94 -11.12
N TRP A 599 30.15 -23.69 -10.43
CA TRP A 599 30.33 -25.12 -10.60
C TRP A 599 30.50 -25.82 -9.24
N VAL A 600 29.38 -26.01 -8.55
CA VAL A 600 29.35 -26.73 -7.27
C VAL A 600 29.44 -28.25 -7.52
N SER A 601 30.56 -28.86 -7.14
CA SER A 601 30.75 -30.31 -7.13
C SER A 601 30.24 -30.91 -5.81
N ASN A 602 29.40 -31.94 -5.90
CA ASN A 602 28.82 -32.62 -4.73
C ASN A 602 29.72 -33.75 -4.18
N ASP A 603 30.80 -34.12 -4.88
CA ASP A 603 31.67 -35.23 -4.50
C ASP A 603 32.77 -34.76 -3.54
N ALA A 604 32.39 -34.41 -2.30
CA ALA A 604 33.33 -34.09 -1.23
C ALA A 604 34.26 -35.27 -0.84
N LEU A 605 33.97 -36.48 -1.35
CA LEU A 605 34.71 -37.72 -1.05
C LEU A 605 35.82 -38.04 -2.06
N ASN A 606 35.82 -37.38 -3.23
CA ASN A 606 36.89 -37.52 -4.20
C ASN A 606 37.76 -36.26 -4.10
N SER A 607 39.08 -36.42 -4.18
CA SER A 607 40.07 -35.34 -4.21
C SER A 607 39.96 -34.51 -5.50
N ASP A 608 38.77 -33.99 -5.79
CA ASP A 608 38.48 -33.16 -6.94
C ASP A 608 39.11 -31.77 -6.68
N PRO A 609 40.10 -31.34 -7.48
CA PRO A 609 40.73 -30.04 -7.33
C PRO A 609 39.75 -28.87 -7.52
N LEU A 610 38.52 -29.13 -7.96
CA LEU A 610 37.43 -28.15 -8.09
C LEU A 610 36.52 -28.07 -6.85
N PHE A 611 36.83 -28.78 -5.76
CA PHE A 611 36.08 -28.67 -4.51
C PHE A 611 36.22 -27.28 -3.89
N ASP A 612 35.10 -26.57 -3.77
CA ASP A 612 35.05 -25.27 -3.12
C ASP A 612 35.12 -25.43 -1.59
N PRO A 613 36.17 -24.90 -0.92
CA PRO A 613 36.37 -25.09 0.52
C PRO A 613 35.27 -24.46 1.38
N PHE A 614 34.50 -23.52 0.82
CA PHE A 614 33.42 -22.84 1.52
C PHE A 614 32.06 -23.48 1.25
N TYR A 615 31.90 -24.32 0.23
CA TYR A 615 30.60 -24.93 -0.04
C TYR A 615 30.20 -25.92 1.05
N ARG A 616 29.03 -25.69 1.65
CA ARG A 616 28.38 -26.64 2.56
C ARG A 616 27.03 -27.01 1.95
N GLN A 617 26.87 -28.28 1.60
CA GLN A 617 25.67 -28.78 0.93
C GLN A 617 24.42 -28.51 1.77
N THR A 618 23.65 -27.50 1.37
CA THR A 618 22.34 -27.16 1.97
C THR A 618 21.21 -27.80 1.17
N ILE A 619 21.28 -27.72 -0.16
CA ILE A 619 20.38 -28.40 -1.08
C ILE A 619 21.20 -29.35 -1.96
N ARG A 620 20.85 -30.65 -1.96
CA ARG A 620 21.62 -31.68 -2.68
C ARG A 620 21.70 -31.45 -4.19
N SER A 621 20.72 -30.77 -4.77
CA SER A 621 20.65 -30.52 -6.21
C SER A 621 21.43 -29.29 -6.69
N THR A 622 22.05 -28.53 -5.78
CA THR A 622 22.71 -27.27 -6.14
C THR A 622 23.98 -27.52 -6.94
N ARG A 623 24.08 -26.83 -8.07
CA ARG A 623 25.18 -26.90 -9.05
C ARG A 623 25.81 -25.53 -9.33
N GLY A 624 25.15 -24.45 -8.94
CA GLY A 624 25.70 -23.10 -8.94
C GLY A 624 25.12 -22.30 -7.77
N GLU A 625 25.92 -21.41 -7.20
CA GLU A 625 25.54 -20.58 -6.04
C GLU A 625 26.12 -19.16 -6.22
N ILE A 626 25.32 -18.14 -5.95
CA ILE A 626 25.75 -16.74 -5.91
C ILE A 626 25.22 -16.09 -4.63
N CYS A 627 26.10 -15.42 -3.92
CA CYS A 627 25.83 -14.93 -2.58
C CYS A 627 26.40 -13.51 -2.42
N VAL A 628 25.56 -12.56 -1.97
CA VAL A 628 25.93 -11.15 -1.84
C VAL A 628 25.62 -10.60 -0.45
N PRO A 629 26.53 -9.82 0.15
CA PRO A 629 26.27 -9.16 1.42
C PRO A 629 25.47 -7.87 1.21
N LEU A 630 24.53 -7.61 2.12
CA LEU A 630 23.76 -6.37 2.16
C LEU A 630 24.21 -5.53 3.35
N PHE A 631 24.52 -4.27 3.07
CA PHE A 631 25.01 -3.32 4.06
C PHE A 631 24.01 -2.18 4.26
N ALA A 632 23.94 -1.68 5.49
CA ALA A 632 23.26 -0.44 5.81
C ALA A 632 24.08 0.33 6.83
N PRO A 633 23.97 1.67 6.89
CA PRO A 633 24.67 2.44 7.89
C PRO A 633 24.23 2.06 9.32
N ASP A 634 25.20 1.96 10.23
CA ASP A 634 24.98 1.91 11.67
C ASP A 634 24.73 3.31 12.26
N ALA A 635 24.63 3.40 13.58
CA ALA A 635 24.41 4.67 14.28
C ALA A 635 25.58 5.66 14.18
N VAL A 636 26.78 5.21 13.80
CA VAL A 636 28.01 6.00 13.64
C VAL A 636 28.29 6.28 12.15
N GLY A 637 27.58 5.61 11.26
CA GLY A 637 27.70 5.67 9.81
C GLY A 637 28.74 4.76 9.18
N ASN A 638 29.15 3.72 9.90
CA ASN A 638 29.85 2.61 9.26
C ASN A 638 28.87 1.71 8.52
N ASP A 639 29.34 1.08 7.45
CA ASP A 639 28.59 0.02 6.79
C ASP A 639 28.44 -1.15 7.78
N GLU A 640 27.22 -1.46 8.20
CA GLU A 640 26.85 -2.62 9.01
C GLU A 640 26.35 -3.73 8.09
N LEU A 641 26.81 -4.97 8.27
CA LEU A 641 26.20 -6.11 7.58
C LEU A 641 24.81 -6.35 8.19
N VAL A 642 23.77 -6.22 7.38
CA VAL A 642 22.38 -6.43 7.85
C VAL A 642 21.79 -7.76 7.39
N ALA A 643 22.24 -8.26 6.23
CA ALA A 643 21.79 -9.52 5.69
C ALA A 643 22.77 -10.07 4.64
N VAL A 644 22.54 -11.31 4.25
CA VAL A 644 23.18 -11.97 3.12
C VAL A 644 22.09 -12.60 2.25
N VAL A 645 22.11 -12.33 0.95
CA VAL A 645 21.21 -12.98 -0.03
C VAL A 645 21.97 -14.09 -0.72
N ASN A 646 21.41 -15.29 -0.71
CA ASN A 646 21.96 -16.48 -1.37
C ASN A 646 20.98 -17.00 -2.43
N LEU A 647 21.43 -17.13 -3.67
CA LEU A 647 20.67 -17.75 -4.75
C LEU A 647 21.37 -19.04 -5.19
N GLU A 648 20.61 -20.12 -5.33
CA GLU A 648 21.13 -21.43 -5.73
C GLU A 648 20.44 -21.91 -7.01
N SER A 649 21.20 -22.53 -7.92
CA SER A 649 20.71 -23.09 -9.17
C SER A 649 21.07 -24.57 -9.30
N ARG A 650 20.19 -25.36 -9.90
CA ARG A 650 20.46 -26.74 -10.33
C ARG A 650 21.26 -26.82 -11.63
N ILE A 651 21.46 -25.69 -12.31
CA ILE A 651 22.18 -25.61 -13.57
C ILE A 651 23.62 -25.16 -13.28
N ALA A 652 24.59 -25.98 -13.67
CA ALA A 652 25.98 -25.59 -13.59
C ALA A 652 26.27 -24.47 -14.62
N GLY A 653 27.05 -23.47 -14.23
CA GLY A 653 27.30 -22.27 -15.03
C GLY A 653 26.18 -21.23 -14.96
N ALA A 654 25.16 -21.39 -14.11
CA ALA A 654 24.02 -20.46 -14.04
C ALA A 654 24.39 -19.02 -13.66
N PHE A 655 25.46 -18.87 -12.87
CA PHE A 655 25.90 -17.57 -12.38
C PHE A 655 27.28 -17.20 -12.91
N SER A 656 27.50 -15.90 -13.13
CA SER A 656 28.76 -15.30 -13.56
C SER A 656 29.16 -14.15 -12.65
N ALA A 657 30.45 -13.80 -12.63
CA ALA A 657 30.95 -12.68 -11.82
C ALA A 657 30.29 -11.33 -12.18
N ILE A 658 29.83 -11.16 -13.43
CA ILE A 658 29.13 -9.94 -13.88
C ILE A 658 27.77 -9.76 -13.20
N GLN A 659 27.12 -10.86 -12.79
CA GLN A 659 25.82 -10.81 -12.11
C GLN A 659 25.92 -10.39 -10.65
N VAL A 660 27.10 -10.48 -10.02
CA VAL A 660 27.31 -10.11 -8.61
C VAL A 660 26.89 -8.66 -8.30
N PRO A 661 27.43 -7.62 -8.99
CA PRO A 661 27.03 -6.24 -8.72
C PRO A 661 25.56 -5.98 -9.06
N LEU A 662 25.00 -6.66 -10.07
CA LEU A 662 23.59 -6.54 -10.43
C LEU A 662 22.68 -7.12 -9.34
N LEU A 663 23.03 -8.30 -8.82
CA LEU A 663 22.29 -8.94 -7.73
C LEU A 663 22.37 -8.11 -6.47
N GLN A 664 23.57 -7.62 -6.10
CA GLN A 664 23.75 -6.79 -4.92
C GLN A 664 22.94 -5.48 -5.02
N ALA A 665 22.95 -4.83 -6.19
CA ALA A 665 22.14 -3.65 -6.45
C ALA A 665 20.64 -3.93 -6.36
N ALA A 666 20.15 -5.02 -6.97
CA ALA A 666 18.73 -5.38 -6.91
C ALA A 666 18.30 -5.78 -5.49
N ALA A 667 19.10 -6.59 -4.79
CA ALA A 667 18.85 -7.03 -3.43
C ALA A 667 18.91 -5.90 -2.39
N SER A 668 19.65 -4.81 -2.67
CA SER A 668 19.68 -3.63 -1.79
C SER A 668 18.29 -2.99 -1.60
N GLN A 669 17.33 -3.27 -2.49
CA GLN A 669 15.94 -2.82 -2.34
C GLN A 669 15.24 -3.40 -1.11
N MET A 670 15.72 -4.54 -0.60
CA MET A 670 15.18 -5.27 0.54
C MET A 670 15.58 -4.66 1.89
N ILE A 671 16.63 -3.82 1.93
CA ILE A 671 17.24 -3.33 3.18
C ILE A 671 16.25 -2.61 4.11
N PRO A 672 15.34 -1.72 3.64
CA PRO A 672 14.33 -1.09 4.49
C PRO A 672 13.46 -2.11 5.24
N ASP A 673 12.97 -3.13 4.54
CA ASP A 673 12.09 -4.16 5.12
C ASP A 673 12.91 -5.10 6.04
N ILE A 674 14.19 -5.34 5.74
CA ILE A 674 15.14 -6.05 6.62
C ILE A 674 15.32 -5.30 7.95
N ARG A 675 15.44 -3.96 7.94
CA ARG A 675 15.58 -3.17 9.17
C ARG A 675 14.34 -3.26 10.07
N VAL A 676 13.15 -3.30 9.48
CA VAL A 676 11.90 -3.54 10.23
C VAL A 676 11.91 -4.93 10.86
N LEU A 677 12.31 -5.96 10.10
CA LEU A 677 12.40 -7.33 10.61
C LEU A 677 13.46 -7.46 11.72
N GLN A 678 14.64 -6.84 11.58
CA GLN A 678 15.66 -6.81 12.63
C GLN A 678 15.12 -6.19 13.93
N ALA A 679 14.38 -5.09 13.84
CA ALA A 679 13.75 -4.48 15.01
C ALA A 679 12.74 -5.40 15.71
N ALA A 680 12.02 -6.22 14.93
CA ALA A 680 11.11 -7.24 15.46
C ALA A 680 11.83 -8.42 16.12
N LEU A 681 13.08 -8.69 15.73
CA LEU A 681 13.93 -9.72 16.34
C LEU A 681 14.66 -9.22 17.60
N CYS A 682 14.80 -7.91 17.77
CA CYS A 682 15.39 -7.31 18.95
C CYS A 682 14.48 -7.50 20.17
N LYS A 683 15.00 -8.20 21.20
CA LYS A 683 14.28 -8.35 22.48
C LYS A 683 14.15 -6.98 23.15
N GLY A 684 12.93 -6.61 23.52
CA GLY A 684 12.66 -5.38 24.29
C GLY A 684 12.08 -4.23 23.48
N THR A 685 12.00 -4.33 22.15
CA THR A 685 11.28 -3.37 21.32
C THR A 685 9.79 -3.46 21.64
N SER A 686 9.22 -2.37 22.16
CA SER A 686 7.81 -2.25 22.55
C SER A 686 6.88 -1.96 21.38
N LEU A 687 7.39 -1.34 20.31
CA LEU A 687 6.62 -1.07 19.09
C LEU A 687 7.51 -1.17 17.85
N ILE A 688 7.09 -1.97 16.88
CA ILE A 688 7.65 -1.98 15.53
C ILE A 688 6.61 -1.42 14.57
N ALA A 689 6.97 -0.39 13.82
CA ALA A 689 6.11 0.16 12.79
C ALA A 689 6.79 0.10 11.43
N HIS A 690 6.01 -0.21 10.39
CA HIS A 690 6.48 -0.20 9.02
C HIS A 690 6.10 1.12 8.33
N PRO A 691 7.05 1.96 7.88
CA PRO A 691 6.73 3.30 7.38
C PRO A 691 5.75 3.32 6.18
N LYS A 692 5.83 2.34 5.27
CA LYS A 692 4.88 2.23 4.15
C LYS A 692 3.45 1.88 4.57
N LEU A 693 3.27 1.19 5.70
CA LEU A 693 1.97 0.72 6.16
C LEU A 693 1.34 1.69 7.17
N HIS A 694 2.16 2.20 8.10
CA HIS A 694 1.70 3.03 9.21
C HIS A 694 1.98 4.52 9.02
N GLY A 695 2.73 4.91 7.99
CA GLY A 695 3.23 6.28 7.82
C GLY A 695 4.61 6.49 8.43
N TRP A 696 5.29 7.56 8.01
CA TRP A 696 6.61 7.95 8.52
C TRP A 696 6.51 8.78 9.80
N GLY A 697 5.37 9.44 10.04
CA GLY A 697 5.09 10.20 11.24
C GLY A 697 4.46 9.36 12.36
N ALA A 698 4.68 9.78 13.61
CA ALA A 698 4.09 9.12 14.78
C ALA A 698 2.58 9.36 14.95
N LYS A 699 1.98 10.26 14.16
CA LYS A 699 0.62 10.75 14.36
C LYS A 699 -0.43 9.65 14.21
N SER A 700 -0.39 8.89 13.11
CA SER A 700 -1.33 7.80 12.83
C SER A 700 -1.37 6.77 13.97
N ILE A 701 -0.19 6.45 14.52
CA ILE A 701 -0.03 5.52 15.64
C ILE A 701 -0.59 6.14 16.93
N LEU A 702 -0.23 7.39 17.23
CA LEU A 702 -0.68 8.06 18.45
C LEU A 702 -2.17 8.39 18.44
N ASP A 703 -2.77 8.63 17.27
CA ASP A 703 -4.23 8.77 17.13
C ASP A 703 -4.92 7.44 17.47
N ARG A 704 -4.41 6.30 16.97
CA ARG A 704 -4.90 4.96 17.35
C ARG A 704 -4.74 4.72 18.85
N VAL A 705 -3.60 5.09 19.43
CA VAL A 705 -3.36 4.97 20.89
C VAL A 705 -4.35 5.83 21.68
N CYS A 706 -4.53 7.09 21.31
CA CYS A 706 -5.49 7.97 21.97
C CYS A 706 -6.92 7.43 21.84
N PHE A 707 -7.26 6.86 20.68
CA PHE A 707 -8.55 6.22 20.45
C PHE A 707 -8.74 5.03 21.38
N GLU A 708 -7.78 4.10 21.46
CA GLU A 708 -7.83 2.95 22.37
C GLU A 708 -7.91 3.37 23.85
N ILE A 709 -7.19 4.42 24.25
CA ILE A 709 -7.30 4.97 25.61
C ILE A 709 -8.72 5.48 25.86
N ALA A 710 -9.28 6.24 24.91
CA ALA A 710 -10.63 6.78 25.00
C ALA A 710 -11.72 5.69 25.02
N THR A 711 -11.60 4.67 24.18
CA THR A 711 -12.59 3.57 24.06
C THR A 711 -12.43 2.49 25.11
N SER A 712 -11.25 2.35 25.74
CA SER A 712 -11.07 1.42 26.86
C SER A 712 -11.97 1.72 28.07
N TYR A 713 -12.55 2.92 28.12
CA TYR A 713 -13.55 3.32 29.10
C TYR A 713 -14.98 3.04 28.65
N THR A 714 -15.25 2.94 27.34
CA THR A 714 -16.58 2.75 26.77
C THR A 714 -16.95 1.26 26.69
N GLY A 715 -17.10 0.61 27.84
CA GLY A 715 -17.50 -0.81 27.94
C GLY A 715 -18.98 -1.09 27.67
N SER A 716 -19.79 -0.05 27.43
CA SER A 716 -21.22 -0.15 27.10
C SER A 716 -21.64 1.05 26.25
N ASP A 717 -22.70 0.92 25.44
CA ASP A 717 -23.30 1.99 24.61
C ASP A 717 -23.74 3.25 25.42
N LEU A 718 -23.59 3.23 26.75
CA LEU A 718 -23.98 4.27 27.70
C LEU A 718 -22.80 4.85 28.52
N SER A 719 -21.56 4.47 28.23
CA SER A 719 -20.38 4.90 28.99
C SER A 719 -19.84 6.26 28.51
N PRO A 720 -19.14 7.03 29.37
CA PRO A 720 -18.74 8.40 29.04
C PRO A 720 -17.71 8.43 27.94
N SER A 721 -17.77 9.47 27.13
CA SER A 721 -16.91 9.61 26.00
C SER A 721 -15.63 10.34 26.46
N ILE A 722 -14.58 9.62 26.85
CA ILE A 722 -13.29 10.28 27.20
C ILE A 722 -12.59 10.81 25.95
N SER A 723 -11.96 11.98 26.05
CA SER A 723 -10.96 12.44 25.08
C SER A 723 -9.55 12.18 25.60
N ALA A 724 -8.66 11.69 24.75
CA ALA A 724 -7.25 11.51 25.06
C ALA A 724 -6.40 12.24 24.02
N THR A 725 -5.35 12.95 24.47
CA THR A 725 -4.46 13.70 23.58
C THR A 725 -3.02 13.56 24.05
N VAL A 726 -2.12 13.27 23.11
CA VAL A 726 -0.67 13.24 23.33
C VAL A 726 -0.07 14.50 22.70
N TRP A 727 0.60 15.28 23.54
CA TRP A 727 1.28 16.51 23.22
C TRP A 727 2.78 16.30 23.06
N TYR A 728 3.37 16.97 22.09
CA TYR A 728 4.81 17.15 21.95
C TYR A 728 5.21 18.50 22.54
N ALA A 729 6.24 18.52 23.39
CA ALA A 729 6.78 19.73 23.99
C ALA A 729 7.97 20.22 23.16
N ASP A 730 7.81 21.37 22.51
CA ASP A 730 8.87 22.02 21.74
C ASP A 730 9.52 23.11 22.59
N MET A 731 10.50 22.69 23.38
CA MET A 731 11.15 23.55 24.37
C MET A 731 11.89 24.74 23.75
N ASP A 732 12.40 24.59 22.53
CA ASP A 732 13.12 25.67 21.83
C ASP A 732 12.17 26.80 21.40
N LYS A 733 10.89 26.45 21.20
CA LYS A 733 9.82 27.36 20.76
C LYS A 733 8.84 27.72 21.89
N GLU A 734 8.99 27.13 23.07
CA GLU A 734 8.11 27.30 24.23
C GLU A 734 6.62 27.02 23.92
N ARG A 735 6.38 25.96 23.12
CA ARG A 735 5.04 25.61 22.61
C ARG A 735 4.79 24.11 22.70
N PHE A 736 3.53 23.73 22.86
CA PHE A 736 3.03 22.36 22.82
C PHE A 736 2.22 22.12 21.57
N TYR A 737 2.52 21.03 20.84
CA TYR A 737 1.81 20.64 19.63
C TYR A 737 1.14 19.29 19.80
N VAL A 738 -0.10 19.15 19.34
CA VAL A 738 -0.76 17.83 19.37
C VAL A 738 -0.09 16.88 18.41
N ARG A 739 0.39 15.76 18.95
CA ARG A 739 1.07 14.68 18.24
C ARG A 739 0.11 13.54 17.90
N GLY A 740 -0.90 13.29 18.74
CA GLY A 740 -2.03 12.43 18.44
C GLY A 740 -3.23 12.75 19.33
N THR A 741 -4.45 12.50 18.87
CA THR A 741 -5.67 12.82 19.63
C THR A 741 -6.83 11.89 19.27
N SER A 742 -7.70 11.65 20.27
CA SER A 742 -9.02 11.07 20.09
C SER A 742 -10.07 12.14 20.40
N ARG A 743 -10.97 12.35 19.43
CA ARG A 743 -11.94 13.46 19.37
C ARG A 743 -11.29 14.83 19.19
N TYR A 744 -11.90 15.85 19.78
CA TYR A 744 -11.43 17.22 19.75
C TYR A 744 -10.57 17.50 20.97
N ASP A 745 -9.66 18.43 20.83
CA ASP A 745 -8.95 19.00 21.96
C ASP A 745 -9.59 20.33 22.38
N PHE A 746 -9.76 20.44 23.69
CA PHE A 746 -10.58 21.45 24.34
C PHE A 746 -9.79 22.66 24.81
N GLU A 747 -8.46 22.55 24.91
CA GLU A 747 -7.59 23.66 25.33
C GLU A 747 -6.96 24.42 24.14
N PHE A 748 -6.96 23.86 22.92
CA PHE A 748 -6.50 24.56 21.71
C PHE A 748 -6.98 26.01 21.62
N VAL A 749 -6.05 26.96 21.55
CA VAL A 749 -6.33 28.34 21.14
C VAL A 749 -6.41 28.36 19.60
N ALA A 750 -6.87 29.43 18.97
CA ALA A 750 -7.08 29.50 17.51
C ALA A 750 -5.82 29.16 16.67
N ASP A 751 -4.64 29.19 17.29
CA ASP A 751 -3.34 28.82 16.75
C ASP A 751 -3.02 27.39 17.18
N ALA A 752 -2.53 26.55 16.27
CA ALA A 752 -2.42 25.08 16.41
C ALA A 752 -1.42 24.56 17.48
N TYR A 753 -1.19 25.31 18.56
CA TYR A 753 -0.33 25.00 19.69
C TYR A 753 -0.89 25.58 21.01
N ILE A 754 -0.29 25.20 22.14
CA ILE A 754 -0.55 25.77 23.46
C ILE A 754 0.77 26.30 24.06
N ASP A 755 0.71 27.37 24.85
CA ASP A 755 1.88 27.98 25.53
C ASP A 755 2.30 27.26 26.83
N ASN A 756 3.50 27.56 27.31
CA ASN A 756 4.04 27.03 28.58
C ASN A 756 3.22 27.44 29.82
N ASP A 757 2.48 28.55 29.74
CA ASP A 757 1.69 29.07 30.86
C ASP A 757 0.34 28.36 31.07
N SER A 758 -0.09 27.57 30.08
CA SER A 758 -1.31 26.75 30.12
C SER A 758 -1.30 25.66 31.18
N PHE A 759 -2.43 24.98 31.36
CA PHE A 759 -2.50 23.83 32.27
C PHE A 759 -1.59 22.67 31.83
N ILE A 760 -1.54 22.38 30.53
CA ILE A 760 -0.60 21.42 29.94
C ILE A 760 0.85 21.84 30.18
N GLY A 761 1.18 23.10 29.90
CA GLY A 761 2.55 23.62 30.04
C GLY A 761 3.05 23.64 31.48
N ARG A 762 2.24 24.11 32.43
CA ARG A 762 2.60 24.05 33.86
C ARG A 762 2.75 22.63 34.35
N SER A 763 1.81 21.75 33.98
CA SER A 763 1.89 20.33 34.33
C SER A 763 3.15 19.68 33.75
N PHE A 764 3.55 20.06 32.53
CA PHE A 764 4.82 19.65 31.96
C PHE A 764 6.01 20.14 32.78
N HIS A 765 6.03 21.38 33.28
CA HIS A 765 7.17 21.90 34.06
C HIS A 765 7.22 21.38 35.50
N ASP A 766 6.08 21.35 36.19
CA ASP A 766 5.98 21.17 37.63
C ASP A 766 6.00 19.69 38.06
N LEU A 767 5.51 18.77 37.22
CA LEU A 767 5.37 17.36 37.56
C LEU A 767 6.65 16.54 37.31
N GLY A 768 6.96 15.59 38.21
CA GLY A 768 8.05 14.63 38.08
C GLY A 768 7.67 13.38 37.27
N GLU A 769 8.63 12.45 37.12
CA GLU A 769 8.39 11.18 36.41
C GLU A 769 7.42 10.29 37.19
N GLY A 770 6.26 10.04 36.59
CA GLY A 770 5.19 9.25 37.17
C GLY A 770 4.16 10.03 37.96
N ASP A 771 4.35 11.34 38.15
CA ASP A 771 3.35 12.22 38.74
C ASP A 771 2.25 12.54 37.71
N CYS A 772 1.04 12.85 38.19
CA CYS A 772 -0.02 13.40 37.36
C CYS A 772 -0.78 14.51 38.09
N ALA A 773 -1.23 15.51 37.34
CA ALA A 773 -2.17 16.51 37.82
C ALA A 773 -3.59 16.09 37.44
N ARG A 774 -4.53 16.15 38.39
CA ARG A 774 -5.93 15.84 38.17
C ARG A 774 -6.83 16.82 38.93
N GLY A 775 -7.99 17.15 38.36
CA GLY A 775 -8.94 18.06 39.02
C GLY A 775 -10.15 18.38 38.14
N GLY A 776 -11.16 19.00 38.76
CA GLY A 776 -12.28 19.59 38.03
C GLY A 776 -11.81 20.80 37.23
N ILE A 777 -12.37 21.04 36.05
CA ILE A 777 -11.91 22.15 35.18
C ILE A 777 -12.03 23.52 35.87
N ASP A 778 -13.02 23.71 36.73
CA ASP A 778 -13.21 24.94 37.50
C ASP A 778 -12.08 25.17 38.53
N ASP A 779 -11.49 24.08 39.04
CA ASP A 779 -10.41 24.08 40.04
C ASP A 779 -9.01 24.22 39.42
N LEU A 780 -8.91 24.21 38.08
CA LEU A 780 -7.63 24.28 37.35
C LEU A 780 -7.38 25.71 36.83
N PRO A 781 -6.75 26.63 37.61
CA PRO A 781 -6.63 28.06 37.28
C PRO A 781 -5.87 28.34 35.98
N ALA A 782 -4.97 27.43 35.60
CA ALA A 782 -4.17 27.54 34.38
C ALA A 782 -4.91 27.07 33.10
N PHE A 783 -6.11 26.49 33.23
CA PHE A 783 -6.86 26.00 32.07
C PHE A 783 -7.38 27.18 31.23
N ARG A 784 -6.83 27.38 30.03
CA ARG A 784 -7.03 28.62 29.24
C ARG A 784 -8.48 28.82 28.77
N ARG A 785 -9.19 27.74 28.41
CA ARG A 785 -10.50 27.82 27.72
C ARG A 785 -11.69 27.42 28.58
N ARG A 786 -11.73 27.85 29.84
CA ARG A 786 -12.82 27.55 30.81
C ARG A 786 -14.22 27.73 30.23
N ARG A 787 -14.49 28.83 29.51
CA ARG A 787 -15.80 29.07 28.87
C ARG A 787 -16.15 28.04 27.80
N LYS A 788 -15.18 27.58 26.99
CA LYS A 788 -15.42 26.52 26.00
C LYS A 788 -15.62 25.20 26.71
N ALA A 789 -14.77 24.87 27.68
CA ALA A 789 -14.89 23.66 28.48
C ALA A 789 -16.27 23.57 29.16
N ALA A 790 -16.76 24.66 29.77
CA ALA A 790 -18.09 24.71 30.34
C ALA A 790 -19.21 24.45 29.31
N ARG A 791 -19.11 25.02 28.09
CA ARG A 791 -20.08 24.77 27.00
C ARG A 791 -20.03 23.35 26.45
N MET A 792 -18.86 22.75 26.45
CA MET A 792 -18.68 21.33 26.09
C MET A 792 -18.94 20.41 27.28
N GLU A 793 -19.30 20.98 28.44
CA GLU A 793 -19.53 20.28 29.69
C GLU A 793 -18.35 19.39 30.12
N LEU A 794 -17.13 19.85 29.86
CA LEU A 794 -15.90 19.22 30.34
C LEU A 794 -15.89 19.25 31.87
N GLU A 795 -15.80 18.09 32.52
CA GLU A 795 -15.86 17.99 33.98
C GLU A 795 -14.47 17.94 34.60
N ARG A 796 -13.66 16.96 34.19
CA ARG A 796 -12.37 16.67 34.81
C ARG A 796 -11.27 16.57 33.76
N ALA A 797 -10.05 16.84 34.20
CA ALA A 797 -8.84 16.60 33.42
C ALA A 797 -7.84 15.77 34.23
N ILE A 798 -7.09 14.91 33.54
CA ILE A 798 -5.87 14.26 34.03
C ILE A 798 -4.75 14.59 33.06
N VAL A 799 -3.60 15.03 33.57
CA VAL A 799 -2.44 15.41 32.78
C VAL A 799 -1.19 14.77 33.37
N ALA A 800 -0.40 14.10 32.53
CA ALA A 800 0.85 13.45 32.96
C ALA A 800 1.98 13.68 31.94
N PRO A 801 3.16 14.13 32.38
CA PRO A 801 4.33 14.30 31.51
C PRO A 801 4.84 12.96 30.95
N LEU A 802 5.33 13.03 29.70
CA LEU A 802 6.10 11.99 29.03
C LEU A 802 7.58 12.33 29.17
N PHE A 803 8.36 11.46 29.82
CA PHE A 803 9.82 11.62 29.93
C PHE A 803 10.53 10.92 28.77
N VAL A 804 11.79 11.22 28.52
CA VAL A 804 12.69 10.47 27.64
C VAL A 804 13.44 9.47 28.53
N GLY A 805 13.42 8.19 28.16
CA GLY A 805 14.15 7.17 28.91
C GLY A 805 15.65 7.44 28.85
N LYS A 806 16.37 7.14 29.94
CA LYS A 806 17.84 7.04 29.89
C LYS A 806 18.18 5.86 28.99
N ASN A 807 18.53 6.12 27.74
CA ASN A 807 18.90 5.07 26.80
C ASN A 807 20.04 4.23 27.39
N SER A 808 19.80 2.94 27.58
CA SER A 808 20.82 1.97 27.97
C SER A 808 21.79 1.65 26.81
N SER A 809 21.41 1.99 25.57
CA SER A 809 22.28 1.98 24.41
C SER A 809 23.07 3.30 24.40
N GLY A 810 24.36 3.22 24.75
CA GLY A 810 25.27 4.36 24.91
C GLY A 810 25.49 5.19 23.65
N SER A 811 24.47 5.93 23.22
CA SER A 811 24.59 6.93 22.16
C SER A 811 25.71 7.91 22.54
N PRO A 812 26.77 8.05 21.72
CA PRO A 812 27.96 8.84 22.06
C PRO A 812 27.66 10.34 22.31
N LEU A 813 26.53 10.84 21.81
CA LEU A 813 26.19 12.27 21.82
C LEU A 813 25.73 12.80 23.19
N THR A 814 25.48 11.95 24.18
CA THR A 814 25.05 12.40 25.54
C THR A 814 25.94 11.86 26.65
N SER A 815 27.22 11.61 26.37
CA SER A 815 28.19 10.99 27.30
C SER A 815 28.64 11.86 28.49
N GLN A 816 27.98 12.99 28.76
CA GLN A 816 28.21 13.77 30.00
C GLN A 816 27.23 13.36 31.10
N GLY A 817 27.77 12.71 32.14
CA GLY A 817 27.04 12.05 33.21
C GLY A 817 26.07 12.95 34.00
N CYS A 818 25.02 12.30 34.54
CA CYS A 818 23.99 12.87 35.42
C CYS A 818 22.94 13.79 34.79
N ALA A 819 22.64 13.68 33.50
CA ALA A 819 21.47 14.35 32.93
C ALA A 819 20.16 13.82 33.58
N LYS A 820 19.37 14.75 34.16
CA LYS A 820 17.99 14.49 34.58
C LYS A 820 17.19 14.00 33.36
N PRO A 821 16.22 13.08 33.52
CA PRO A 821 15.40 12.63 32.40
C PRO A 821 14.72 13.84 31.75
N GLU A 822 14.97 14.04 30.46
CA GLU A 822 14.37 15.14 29.67
C GLU A 822 12.89 14.84 29.46
N LYS A 823 12.04 15.85 29.42
CA LYS A 823 10.60 15.68 29.16
C LYS A 823 10.34 15.89 27.67
N ASP A 824 9.61 14.98 27.01
CA ASP A 824 9.32 15.01 25.55
C ASP A 824 7.90 15.51 25.24
N GLY A 825 6.98 15.39 26.19
CA GLY A 825 5.57 15.66 25.93
C GLY A 825 4.66 15.48 27.12
N VAL A 826 3.36 15.42 26.85
CA VAL A 826 2.31 15.29 27.87
C VAL A 826 1.17 14.40 27.35
N LEU A 827 0.62 13.53 28.19
CA LEU A 827 -0.66 12.86 27.96
C LEU A 827 -1.74 13.62 28.74
N SER A 828 -2.81 14.05 28.06
CA SER A 828 -3.98 14.66 28.70
C SER A 828 -5.25 13.87 28.41
N LEU A 829 -6.06 13.63 29.44
CA LEU A 829 -7.37 12.98 29.37
C LEU A 829 -8.46 13.92 29.88
N TYR A 830 -9.62 13.93 29.24
CA TYR A 830 -10.77 14.75 29.61
C TYR A 830 -12.05 13.91 29.72
N SER A 831 -12.88 14.19 30.73
CA SER A 831 -14.24 13.61 30.91
C SER A 831 -15.32 14.68 30.76
N PHE A 832 -16.58 14.27 30.51
CA PHE A 832 -17.70 15.14 30.18
C PHE A 832 -18.93 14.82 31.04
N LYS A 833 -19.64 15.86 31.52
CA LYS A 833 -20.78 15.74 32.45
C LYS A 833 -22.00 15.03 31.82
N HIS A 834 -22.40 15.40 30.59
CA HIS A 834 -23.58 14.79 29.92
C HIS A 834 -23.40 13.30 29.59
N GLU A 835 -22.19 12.77 29.69
CA GLU A 835 -21.87 11.41 29.28
C GLU A 835 -21.53 10.51 30.47
N GLU A 836 -21.45 11.07 31.69
CA GLU A 836 -21.34 10.25 32.90
C GLU A 836 -22.61 9.39 33.05
N PRO A 837 -22.53 8.04 32.91
CA PRO A 837 -23.65 7.19 33.22
C PRO A 837 -23.98 7.43 34.69
N GLN A 838 -25.26 7.36 35.03
CA GLN A 838 -25.72 7.41 36.42
C GLN A 838 -25.26 6.16 37.25
N GLY A 839 -24.16 5.49 36.86
CA GLY A 839 -23.63 4.25 37.41
C GLY A 839 -22.15 4.32 37.82
N GLU A 840 -21.75 3.40 38.70
CA GLU A 840 -20.63 3.42 39.66
C GLU A 840 -19.17 3.57 39.17
N VAL A 841 -18.88 3.73 37.88
CA VAL A 841 -17.48 3.68 37.38
C VAL A 841 -16.85 5.06 37.29
N ASP A 842 -16.29 5.52 38.42
CA ASP A 842 -15.58 6.79 38.55
C ASP A 842 -14.35 6.88 37.62
N PHE A 843 -14.25 8.00 36.89
CA PHE A 843 -13.14 8.33 35.99
C PHE A 843 -11.76 8.18 36.66
N ASN A 844 -11.62 8.56 37.93
CA ASN A 844 -10.34 8.42 38.64
C ASN A 844 -10.01 6.96 38.98
N THR A 845 -11.02 6.11 39.14
CA THR A 845 -10.83 4.68 39.39
C THR A 845 -10.36 3.96 38.14
N VAL A 846 -10.83 4.36 36.96
CA VAL A 846 -10.34 3.81 35.68
C VAL A 846 -8.94 4.33 35.37
N PHE A 847 -8.70 5.62 35.59
CA PHE A 847 -7.43 6.30 35.33
C PHE A 847 -6.70 6.65 36.63
N SER A 848 -6.37 5.63 37.41
CA SER A 848 -5.53 5.78 38.61
C SER A 848 -4.11 6.25 38.24
N ASP A 849 -3.41 6.91 39.18
CA ASP A 849 -2.04 7.40 38.97
C ASP A 849 -1.12 6.30 38.43
N GLU A 850 -1.22 5.10 39.01
CA GLU A 850 -0.42 3.94 38.57
C GLU A 850 -0.69 3.54 37.12
N ARG A 851 -1.95 3.61 36.66
CA ARG A 851 -2.31 3.28 35.28
C ARG A 851 -1.85 4.37 34.32
N ILE A 852 -2.00 5.64 34.69
CA ILE A 852 -1.51 6.78 33.92
C ILE A 852 0.01 6.70 33.79
N ARG A 853 0.73 6.44 34.89
CA ARG A 853 2.18 6.21 34.89
C ARG A 853 2.60 5.08 33.95
N ARG A 854 1.87 3.96 33.95
CA ARG A 854 2.14 2.86 33.01
C ARG A 854 1.87 3.25 31.56
N LEU A 855 0.78 3.96 31.29
CA LEU A 855 0.46 4.47 29.94
C LEU A 855 1.57 5.40 29.42
N THR A 856 2.02 6.37 30.23
CA THR A 856 3.07 7.31 29.81
C THR A 856 4.39 6.60 29.54
N VAL A 857 4.78 5.62 30.37
CA VAL A 857 5.96 4.77 30.14
C VAL A 857 5.84 3.96 28.85
N MET A 858 4.67 3.36 28.59
CA MET A 858 4.43 2.59 27.37
C MET A 858 4.46 3.45 26.11
N ILE A 859 3.75 4.58 26.11
CA ILE A 859 3.72 5.52 24.98
C ILE A 859 5.14 6.02 24.69
N ARG A 860 5.89 6.39 25.73
CA ARG A 860 7.30 6.78 25.60
C ARG A 860 8.13 5.69 24.93
N SER A 861 8.14 4.48 25.49
CA SER A 861 8.95 3.37 24.99
C SER A 861 8.64 3.11 23.52
N ALA A 862 7.34 3.08 23.18
CA ALA A 862 6.88 2.85 21.83
C ALA A 862 7.32 3.97 20.87
N MET A 863 7.32 5.23 21.31
CA MET A 863 7.77 6.36 20.50
C MET A 863 9.29 6.36 20.28
N GLN A 864 10.08 5.96 21.28
CA GLN A 864 11.52 5.80 21.15
C GLN A 864 11.84 4.71 20.13
N ASP A 865 11.19 3.55 20.26
CA ASP A 865 11.35 2.43 19.33
C ASP A 865 10.91 2.81 17.91
N PHE A 866 9.75 3.47 17.78
CA PHE A 866 9.26 3.97 16.50
C PHE A 866 10.27 4.87 15.81
N PHE A 867 10.84 5.86 16.51
CA PHE A 867 11.79 6.79 15.92
C PHE A 867 13.12 6.13 15.57
N GLU A 868 13.60 5.18 16.37
CA GLU A 868 14.82 4.44 16.06
C GLU A 868 14.62 3.53 14.83
N VAL A 869 13.48 2.85 14.72
CA VAL A 869 13.13 2.07 13.52
C VAL A 869 13.01 2.99 12.31
N ARG A 870 12.27 4.09 12.43
CA ARG A 870 12.12 5.11 11.37
C ARG A 870 13.48 5.60 10.88
N ARG A 871 14.37 5.95 11.80
CA ARG A 871 15.74 6.41 11.52
C ARG A 871 16.52 5.36 10.74
N ARG A 872 16.58 4.11 11.22
CA ARG A 872 17.30 3.01 10.54
C ARG A 872 16.76 2.75 9.14
N VAL A 873 15.43 2.76 8.98
CA VAL A 873 14.77 2.54 7.68
C VAL A 873 15.04 3.70 6.72
N ALA A 874 14.99 4.95 7.19
CA ALA A 874 15.31 6.13 6.39
C ALA A 874 16.76 6.13 5.91
N LEU A 875 17.71 5.88 6.81
CA LEU A 875 19.14 5.80 6.47
C LEU A 875 19.44 4.63 5.52
N ALA A 876 18.77 3.49 5.69
CA ALA A 876 18.84 2.37 4.75
C ALA A 876 18.35 2.73 3.34
N ALA A 877 17.18 3.39 3.25
CA ALA A 877 16.63 3.83 1.96
C ALA A 877 17.55 4.84 1.27
N LEU A 878 18.13 5.76 2.04
CA LEU A 878 19.09 6.74 1.58
C LEU A 878 20.38 6.10 1.07
N PHE A 879 20.99 5.24 1.89
CA PHE A 879 22.24 4.54 1.56
C PHE A 879 22.10 3.71 0.28
N ARG A 880 20.96 3.02 0.12
CA ARG A 880 20.61 2.32 -1.12
C ARG A 880 20.69 3.25 -2.32
N CYS A 881 20.00 4.40 -2.25
CA CYS A 881 19.99 5.38 -3.34
C CYS A 881 21.41 5.88 -3.66
N LEU A 882 22.21 6.16 -2.63
CA LEU A 882 23.59 6.63 -2.78
C LEU A 882 24.53 5.59 -3.42
N LYS A 883 24.27 4.30 -3.23
CA LYS A 883 25.09 3.20 -3.79
C LYS A 883 24.66 2.75 -5.19
N MET A 884 23.54 3.27 -5.73
CA MET A 884 23.09 2.97 -7.09
C MET A 884 23.94 3.70 -8.14
N THR A 885 25.14 3.19 -8.41
CA THR A 885 26.12 3.81 -9.34
C THR A 885 25.70 3.81 -10.81
N TYR A 886 24.69 3.01 -11.17
CA TYR A 886 24.16 2.93 -12.53
C TYR A 886 23.17 4.05 -12.88
N LEU A 887 22.70 4.81 -11.89
CA LEU A 887 21.83 5.97 -12.12
C LEU A 887 22.65 7.17 -12.58
N SER A 888 22.04 8.03 -13.39
CA SER A 888 22.62 9.35 -13.64
C SER A 888 22.58 10.18 -12.34
N PRO A 889 23.53 11.11 -12.11
CA PRO A 889 23.52 11.96 -10.92
C PRO A 889 22.20 12.71 -10.74
N GLN A 890 21.53 13.10 -11.83
CA GLN A 890 20.22 13.74 -11.81
C GLN A 890 19.11 12.78 -11.34
N MET A 891 19.03 11.57 -11.89
CA MET A 891 18.06 10.57 -11.43
C MET A 891 18.29 10.22 -9.96
N GLN A 892 19.55 10.14 -9.54
CA GLN A 892 19.91 9.94 -8.15
C GLN A 892 19.44 11.12 -7.28
N ALA A 893 19.62 12.37 -7.72
CA ALA A 893 19.09 13.55 -7.03
C ALA A 893 17.56 13.49 -6.88
N ASP A 894 16.84 13.07 -7.93
CA ASP A 894 15.38 12.94 -7.89
C ASP A 894 14.93 11.85 -6.90
N HIS A 895 15.61 10.70 -6.89
CA HIS A 895 15.34 9.66 -5.91
C HIS A 895 15.66 10.10 -4.47
N LEU A 896 16.76 10.84 -4.26
CA LEU A 896 17.09 11.42 -2.96
C LEU A 896 15.97 12.38 -2.53
N ARG A 897 15.55 13.29 -3.41
CA ARG A 897 14.46 14.23 -3.14
C ARG A 897 13.20 13.49 -2.68
N ASP A 898 12.81 12.43 -3.38
CA ASP A 898 11.61 11.65 -3.07
C ASP A 898 11.74 10.93 -1.72
N ILE A 899 12.91 10.37 -1.41
CA ILE A 899 13.17 9.77 -0.09
C ILE A 899 13.03 10.80 1.03
N PHE A 900 13.63 11.99 0.89
CA PHE A 900 13.47 13.07 1.88
C PHE A 900 11.99 13.50 1.99
N GLN A 901 11.30 13.61 0.87
CA GLN A 901 9.89 13.99 0.87
C GLN A 901 9.03 12.97 1.63
N ASP A 902 9.23 11.68 1.38
CA ASP A 902 8.49 10.59 2.02
C ASP A 902 8.82 10.51 3.52
N VAL A 903 10.11 10.44 3.87
CA VAL A 903 10.60 10.28 5.26
C VAL A 903 10.08 11.39 6.18
N PHE A 904 9.99 12.61 5.65
CA PHE A 904 9.51 13.77 6.38
C PHE A 904 8.04 14.09 6.13
N GLU A 905 7.28 13.23 5.44
CA GLU A 905 5.88 13.47 5.04
C GLU A 905 5.68 14.91 4.54
N ALA A 906 6.66 15.38 3.76
CA ALA A 906 6.73 16.74 3.29
C ALA A 906 5.90 16.85 2.01
N GLN A 907 5.30 18.02 1.80
CA GLN A 907 4.59 18.28 0.54
C GLN A 907 5.55 18.72 -0.56
N ALA A 908 6.74 19.16 -0.16
CA ALA A 908 7.76 19.68 -1.05
C ALA A 908 9.15 19.38 -0.47
N CYS A 909 10.08 19.00 -1.35
CA CYS A 909 11.49 18.80 -1.06
C CYS A 909 12.33 19.50 -2.13
N THR A 910 13.44 20.10 -1.74
CA THR A 910 14.40 20.73 -2.65
C THR A 910 15.82 20.41 -2.22
N LEU A 911 16.63 20.00 -3.19
CA LEU A 911 18.05 19.76 -3.07
C LEU A 911 18.80 20.89 -3.79
N PHE A 912 19.73 21.52 -3.09
CA PHE A 912 20.60 22.56 -3.61
C PHE A 912 22.05 22.07 -3.58
N GLU A 913 22.79 22.31 -4.65
CA GLU A 913 24.24 22.20 -4.72
C GLU A 913 24.85 23.57 -4.40
N LYS A 914 25.90 23.62 -3.57
CA LYS A 914 26.68 24.82 -3.33
C LYS A 914 27.96 24.78 -4.16
N HIS A 915 28.11 25.75 -5.07
CA HIS A 915 29.32 25.98 -5.82
C HIS A 915 29.82 27.40 -5.54
N THR A 916 31.00 27.52 -4.92
CA THR A 916 31.58 28.80 -4.46
C THR A 916 30.55 29.62 -3.65
N ASP A 917 30.07 30.72 -4.23
CA ASP A 917 29.11 31.66 -3.65
C ASP A 917 27.73 31.57 -4.35
N VAL A 918 27.44 30.42 -4.95
CA VAL A 918 26.19 30.16 -5.67
C VAL A 918 25.54 28.88 -5.15
N LEU A 919 24.23 28.96 -4.91
CA LEU A 919 23.38 27.78 -4.70
C LEU A 919 22.61 27.49 -5.98
N SER A 920 22.79 26.30 -6.55
CA SER A 920 22.02 25.82 -7.70
C SER A 920 21.00 24.78 -7.24
N VAL A 921 19.75 24.87 -7.69
CA VAL A 921 18.75 23.81 -7.46
C VAL A 921 19.08 22.62 -8.36
N ILE A 922 19.31 21.43 -7.78
CA ILE A 922 19.57 20.20 -8.55
C ILE A 922 18.33 19.33 -8.70
N SER A 923 17.44 19.31 -7.70
CA SER A 923 16.15 18.63 -7.79
C SER A 923 15.14 19.30 -6.88
N THR A 924 13.90 19.44 -7.34
CA THR A 924 12.82 20.04 -6.55
C THR A 924 11.47 19.46 -6.90
N SER A 925 10.63 19.30 -5.88
CA SER A 925 9.17 19.13 -6.02
C SER A 925 8.42 20.36 -5.51
N GLY A 926 9.16 21.36 -5.03
CA GLY A 926 8.67 22.38 -4.12
C GLY A 926 8.79 23.82 -4.59
N ILE A 927 9.49 24.12 -5.68
CA ILE A 927 9.68 25.51 -6.14
C ILE A 927 8.82 25.77 -7.39
N GLU A 928 7.97 26.80 -7.34
CA GLU A 928 7.11 27.27 -8.44
C GLU A 928 7.41 28.76 -8.75
N GLU A 929 7.56 29.13 -10.01
CA GLU A 929 7.67 30.55 -10.36
C GLU A 929 6.30 31.25 -10.25
N GLY A 930 6.30 32.48 -9.72
CA GLY A 930 5.13 33.21 -9.20
C GLY A 930 3.94 33.47 -10.15
N ASN A 931 4.01 33.02 -11.39
CA ASN A 931 2.97 33.23 -12.41
C ASN A 931 2.05 32.00 -12.57
N GLY A 932 2.28 30.91 -11.82
CA GLY A 932 1.44 29.69 -11.86
C GLY A 932 1.44 28.95 -13.21
N LYS A 933 2.26 29.38 -14.18
CA LYS A 933 2.33 28.83 -15.55
C LYS A 933 3.52 27.88 -15.78
N PHE A 934 4.32 27.58 -14.76
CA PHE A 934 5.53 26.80 -14.92
C PHE A 934 5.54 25.57 -14.01
N ASN A 935 5.38 24.39 -14.60
CA ASN A 935 5.61 23.12 -13.95
C ASN A 935 7.12 22.81 -14.11
N VAL A 936 7.94 23.14 -13.10
CA VAL A 936 9.40 22.91 -13.13
C VAL A 936 9.72 21.43 -13.41
N ALA A 937 8.84 20.52 -13.02
CA ALA A 937 8.94 19.08 -13.31
C ALA A 937 8.91 18.73 -14.82
N GLU A 938 8.34 19.58 -15.69
CA GLU A 938 8.23 19.30 -17.14
C GLU A 938 9.41 19.84 -17.96
N LYS A 939 10.31 20.65 -17.37
CA LYS A 939 11.43 21.29 -18.08
C LYS A 939 12.74 21.34 -17.28
N CYS A 940 13.06 20.28 -16.55
CA CYS A 940 14.44 20.03 -16.10
C CYS A 940 15.30 19.53 -17.28
N ASP A 941 15.32 20.26 -18.40
CA ASP A 941 16.42 20.15 -19.35
C ASP A 941 17.68 20.68 -18.66
N ALA A 942 18.85 20.10 -18.98
CA ALA A 942 20.16 20.42 -18.39
C ALA A 942 20.55 21.92 -18.36
N ASN A 943 19.77 22.78 -19.04
CA ASN A 943 19.97 24.22 -19.17
C ASN A 943 19.21 25.09 -18.15
N TRP A 944 18.27 24.56 -17.35
CA TRP A 944 17.52 25.38 -16.37
C TRP A 944 18.09 25.23 -14.95
N ARG A 945 19.22 25.91 -14.70
CA ARG A 945 19.80 26.06 -13.36
C ARG A 945 19.58 27.51 -12.90
N LYS A 946 18.67 27.70 -11.94
CA LYS A 946 18.49 29.01 -11.30
C LYS A 946 19.54 29.15 -10.20
N ASP A 947 20.55 29.95 -10.48
CA ASP A 947 21.65 30.24 -9.56
C ASP A 947 21.22 31.34 -8.58
N PHE A 948 21.27 31.03 -7.28
CA PHE A 948 21.09 32.01 -6.22
C PHE A 948 22.47 32.53 -5.81
N SER A 949 22.77 33.78 -6.14
CA SER A 949 24.00 34.44 -5.68
C SER A 949 23.94 34.67 -4.16
N LEU A 950 25.03 34.32 -3.47
CA LEU A 950 25.25 34.58 -2.05
C LEU A 950 25.92 35.95 -1.82
N HIS A 951 26.31 36.70 -2.84
CA HIS A 951 26.89 38.04 -2.64
C HIS A 951 25.80 39.08 -2.36
N HIS A 952 25.98 39.84 -1.27
CA HIS A 952 25.12 40.95 -0.90
C HIS A 952 25.52 42.24 -1.63
N SER A 953 24.50 43.05 -1.97
CA SER A 953 24.56 44.50 -1.76
C SER A 953 24.59 44.73 -0.24
N ASP A 954 25.55 45.50 0.27
CA ASP A 954 25.94 45.62 1.68
C ASP A 954 24.85 45.93 2.74
N ASP A 955 23.59 46.14 2.34
CA ASP A 955 22.50 46.64 3.21
C ASP A 955 21.43 45.60 3.65
N ALA A 956 21.54 44.32 3.28
CA ALA A 956 20.54 43.32 3.69
C ALA A 956 21.14 42.27 4.65
N PRO A 957 20.75 42.21 5.93
CA PRO A 957 21.22 41.17 6.85
C PRO A 957 20.62 39.80 6.51
N LEU A 958 21.46 38.75 6.33
CA LEU A 958 21.13 37.31 6.35
C LEU A 958 19.73 36.94 5.82
N SER A 959 19.42 37.33 4.58
CA SER A 959 18.06 37.20 4.05
C SER A 959 17.77 35.77 3.52
N GLY A 960 17.58 34.80 4.41
CA GLY A 960 16.95 33.51 4.09
C GLY A 960 17.52 32.26 4.78
N LEU A 961 16.63 31.38 5.25
CA LEU A 961 16.98 30.13 5.96
C LEU A 961 17.86 29.19 5.11
N THR A 962 17.59 29.06 3.82
CA THR A 962 18.39 28.21 2.90
C THR A 962 19.80 28.76 2.71
N ARG A 963 19.94 30.09 2.64
CA ARG A 963 21.24 30.75 2.56
C ARG A 963 22.05 30.54 3.85
N PHE A 964 21.41 30.68 5.01
CA PHE A 964 22.07 30.39 6.29
C PHE A 964 22.66 28.97 6.28
N LEU A 965 21.86 27.97 5.88
CA LEU A 965 22.34 26.59 5.77
C LEU A 965 23.50 26.43 4.78
N ALA A 966 23.56 27.22 3.72
CA ALA A 966 24.67 27.18 2.78
C ALA A 966 25.96 27.80 3.34
N GLU A 967 25.85 28.75 4.26
CA GLU A 967 26.99 29.45 4.87
C GLU A 967 27.52 28.74 6.12
N HIS A 968 26.69 27.94 6.79
CA HIS A 968 27.03 27.32 8.08
C HIS A 968 27.11 25.79 7.93
N PRO A 969 28.33 25.22 7.88
CA PRO A 969 28.51 23.79 7.73
C PRO A 969 27.87 23.00 8.86
N THR A 970 27.19 21.94 8.45
CA THR A 970 26.51 20.98 9.32
C THR A 970 25.31 21.51 10.12
N SER A 971 24.93 22.76 9.93
CA SER A 971 23.74 23.38 10.53
C SER A 971 22.44 22.70 10.11
N VAL A 972 21.50 22.67 11.05
CA VAL A 972 20.09 22.28 10.82
C VAL A 972 19.18 23.35 11.38
N LEU A 973 18.18 23.74 10.58
CA LEU A 973 17.21 24.76 10.97
C LEU A 973 15.79 24.23 10.84
N ARG A 974 14.98 24.57 11.84
CA ARG A 974 13.54 24.31 11.86
C ARG A 974 12.75 25.57 12.17
N LYS A 975 11.67 25.75 11.40
CA LYS A 975 10.68 26.81 11.61
C LYS A 975 9.28 26.24 11.47
N VAL A 976 8.41 26.51 12.44
CA VAL A 976 7.04 25.96 12.55
C VAL A 976 6.00 26.92 11.97
N ASP A 977 6.27 28.22 12.00
CA ASP A 977 5.50 29.26 11.35
C ASP A 977 6.45 30.22 10.64
N VAL A 978 6.76 29.91 9.37
CA VAL A 978 7.70 30.69 8.56
C VAL A 978 7.44 32.22 8.57
N PRO A 979 6.20 32.71 8.43
CA PRO A 979 5.89 34.14 8.50
C PRO A 979 5.95 34.73 9.93
N ASP A 980 5.98 33.93 11.00
CA ASP A 980 6.16 34.45 12.36
C ASP A 980 7.61 34.96 12.54
N GLN A 981 7.76 36.28 12.58
CA GLN A 981 9.07 36.93 12.78
C GLN A 981 9.60 36.76 14.21
N ARG A 982 8.74 36.38 15.16
CA ARG A 982 9.11 36.17 16.56
C ARG A 982 9.61 34.75 16.81
N GLU A 983 9.36 33.84 15.87
CA GLU A 983 9.81 32.46 16.02
C GLU A 983 11.33 32.37 15.87
N VAL A 984 11.99 32.03 16.97
CA VAL A 984 13.43 31.84 17.05
C VAL A 984 13.83 30.56 16.32
N CYS A 985 14.70 30.65 15.33
CA CYS A 985 15.40 29.48 14.79
C CYS A 985 16.59 29.14 15.69
N VAL A 986 16.77 27.86 15.98
CA VAL A 986 17.88 27.33 16.79
C VAL A 986 18.62 26.32 15.94
N ASP A 987 19.94 26.42 15.88
CA ASP A 987 20.77 25.36 15.29
C ASP A 987 20.95 24.25 16.32
N ILE A 988 20.62 23.01 15.95
CA ILE A 988 20.73 21.86 16.85
C ILE A 988 22.17 21.60 17.30
N ARG A 989 23.18 21.98 16.50
CA ARG A 989 24.60 21.78 16.82
C ARG A 989 25.21 22.92 17.61
N ASP A 990 24.66 24.12 17.47
CA ASP A 990 25.01 25.26 18.33
C ASP A 990 23.72 25.95 18.84
N PRO A 991 23.16 25.45 19.96
CA PRO A 991 21.97 26.04 20.56
C PRO A 991 22.12 27.51 20.97
N LYS A 992 23.36 28.06 20.98
CA LYS A 992 23.61 29.47 21.25
C LYS A 992 23.29 30.35 20.04
N LEU A 993 23.31 29.79 18.82
CA LEU A 993 22.90 30.47 17.60
C LEU A 993 21.36 30.52 17.54
N ARG A 994 20.80 31.54 18.22
CA ARG A 994 19.38 31.87 18.21
C ARG A 994 19.17 33.13 17.39
N PHE A 995 18.39 33.04 16.33
CA PHE A 995 18.10 34.19 15.47
C PHE A 995 16.67 34.17 14.93
N CYS A 996 16.13 35.35 14.66
CA CYS A 996 14.85 35.54 14.01
C CYS A 996 15.09 35.93 12.55
N ILE A 997 14.97 34.97 11.63
CA ILE A 997 15.05 35.24 10.20
C ILE A 997 13.65 35.31 9.61
N VAL A 998 13.40 36.37 8.83
CA VAL A 998 12.25 36.48 7.94
C VAL A 998 12.72 36.06 6.56
N PRO A 999 12.23 34.93 6.01
CA PRO A 999 12.62 34.57 4.66
C PRO A 999 11.97 35.50 3.65
N GLU A 1000 12.79 36.25 2.93
CA GLU A 1000 12.40 36.88 1.67
C GLU A 1000 12.44 35.83 0.55
N ASN A 1001 11.46 34.92 0.55
CA ASN A 1001 11.32 33.95 -0.51
C ASN A 1001 10.91 34.68 -1.80
N ARG A 1002 11.89 34.93 -2.68
CA ARG A 1002 11.63 35.48 -4.04
C ARG A 1002 10.88 34.50 -4.94
N VAL A 1003 10.85 33.22 -4.58
CA VAL A 1003 10.19 32.16 -5.36
C VAL A 1003 9.10 31.52 -4.50
N ARG A 1004 7.93 31.29 -5.10
CA ARG A 1004 6.80 30.67 -4.41
C ARG A 1004 7.07 29.19 -4.25
N GLU A 1005 6.77 28.63 -3.09
CA GLU A 1005 6.86 27.17 -2.92
C GLU A 1005 5.50 26.51 -3.18
N LYS A 1006 5.54 25.29 -3.72
CA LYS A 1006 4.36 24.46 -3.96
C LYS A 1006 3.59 24.26 -2.66
N GLY A 1007 2.28 24.51 -2.71
CA GLY A 1007 1.40 24.43 -1.54
C GLY A 1007 1.35 25.69 -0.67
N ALA A 1008 2.12 26.72 -1.00
CA ALA A 1008 2.06 28.01 -0.31
C ALA A 1008 0.98 28.90 -0.92
N ILE A 1009 0.15 29.51 -0.07
CA ILE A 1009 -0.91 30.44 -0.50
C ILE A 1009 -0.29 31.71 -1.09
N SER A 1010 0.84 32.15 -0.54
CA SER A 1010 1.67 33.26 -1.01
C SER A 1010 3.15 32.88 -0.89
N PRO A 1011 4.08 33.65 -1.48
CA PRO A 1011 5.53 33.46 -1.29
C PRO A 1011 6.00 33.47 0.18
N SER A 1012 5.17 33.99 1.10
CA SER A 1012 5.46 34.08 2.54
C SER A 1012 4.62 33.15 3.42
N ALA A 1013 3.62 32.45 2.86
CA ALA A 1013 2.65 31.67 3.62
C ALA A 1013 3.00 30.17 3.72
N HIS A 1014 4.18 29.85 4.23
CA HIS A 1014 4.58 28.50 4.62
C HIS A 1014 4.45 28.36 6.14
N ARG A 1015 4.23 27.16 6.69
CA ARG A 1015 4.32 26.98 8.16
C ARG A 1015 5.52 26.12 8.53
N GLY A 1016 5.64 24.90 8.02
CA GLY A 1016 6.79 24.05 8.34
C GLY A 1016 7.95 24.22 7.37
N PHE A 1017 9.10 24.69 7.86
CA PHE A 1017 10.41 24.57 7.22
C PHE A 1017 11.29 23.66 8.05
N LEU A 1018 11.95 22.71 7.39
CA LEU A 1018 13.07 21.98 7.94
C LEU A 1018 14.16 21.88 6.88
N GLY A 1019 15.39 22.23 7.24
CA GLY A 1019 16.51 22.15 6.32
C GLY A 1019 17.81 21.83 7.02
N ALA A 1020 18.70 21.19 6.29
CA ALA A 1020 20.02 20.80 6.76
C ALA A 1020 21.06 21.06 5.68
N SER A 1021 22.26 21.42 6.11
CA SER A 1021 23.42 21.50 5.24
C SER A 1021 24.08 20.12 5.11
N ALA A 1022 24.45 19.76 3.89
CA ALA A 1022 25.25 18.58 3.59
C ALA A 1022 26.70 19.05 3.35
N GLY A 1023 27.60 18.74 4.28
CA GLY A 1023 28.95 19.30 4.31
C GLY A 1023 29.89 18.57 5.25
N SER A 1024 31.17 18.89 5.15
CA SER A 1024 32.17 18.60 6.19
C SER A 1024 32.20 19.75 7.21
N ASN A 1025 33.01 19.64 8.27
CA ASN A 1025 33.11 20.67 9.31
C ASN A 1025 33.51 22.06 8.78
N GLU A 1026 34.16 22.14 7.62
CA GLU A 1026 34.69 23.40 7.06
C GLU A 1026 33.94 23.87 5.80
N GLN A 1027 33.18 22.99 5.14
CA GLN A 1027 32.61 23.29 3.84
C GLN A 1027 31.22 22.67 3.65
N VAL A 1028 30.28 23.49 3.19
CA VAL A 1028 28.98 23.04 2.71
C VAL A 1028 29.09 22.66 1.22
N TYR A 1029 28.64 21.46 0.86
CA TYR A 1029 28.54 21.01 -0.52
C TYR A 1029 27.12 21.12 -1.08
N GLY A 1030 26.11 21.07 -0.21
CA GLY A 1030 24.72 21.21 -0.61
C GLY A 1030 23.80 21.54 0.55
N VAL A 1031 22.55 21.87 0.23
CA VAL A 1031 21.49 22.13 1.21
C VAL A 1031 20.28 21.28 0.86
N ILE A 1032 19.70 20.63 1.85
CA ILE A 1032 18.45 19.88 1.73
C ILE A 1032 17.37 20.66 2.47
N ARG A 1033 16.21 20.82 1.83
CA ARG A 1033 15.08 21.54 2.38
C ARG A 1033 13.79 20.77 2.16
N VAL A 1034 13.00 20.60 3.21
CA VAL A 1034 11.66 20.01 3.17
C VAL A 1034 10.64 20.95 3.78
N ILE A 1035 9.43 20.96 3.19
CA ILE A 1035 8.38 21.94 3.51
C ILE A 1035 7.04 21.23 3.78
N ARG A 1036 6.32 21.73 4.78
CA ARG A 1036 4.95 21.32 5.14
C ARG A 1036 4.01 22.54 5.17
N SER A 1037 2.80 22.38 4.67
CA SER A 1037 1.73 23.39 4.72
C SER A 1037 1.18 23.55 6.14
N GLN A 1038 0.34 24.57 6.30
CA GLN A 1038 -0.35 24.89 7.56
C GLN A 1038 -1.31 23.79 8.04
N GLN A 1039 -1.77 22.93 7.14
CA GLN A 1039 -2.68 21.83 7.46
C GLN A 1039 -1.93 20.61 8.00
N CYS A 1040 -0.62 20.53 7.73
CA CYS A 1040 0.24 19.47 8.23
C CYS A 1040 0.74 19.80 9.64
N LYS A 1041 1.13 18.76 10.38
CA LYS A 1041 1.77 18.93 11.69
C LYS A 1041 3.18 19.51 11.53
N PRO A 1042 3.65 20.31 12.51
CA PRO A 1042 5.00 20.86 12.47
C PRO A 1042 6.06 19.78 12.48
N PHE A 1043 7.26 20.13 12.01
CA PHE A 1043 8.44 19.33 12.24
C PHE A 1043 8.81 19.36 13.73
N VAL A 1044 9.34 18.25 14.23
CA VAL A 1044 9.74 18.08 15.64
C VAL A 1044 11.26 17.90 15.75
N LYS A 1045 11.81 17.98 16.98
CA LYS A 1045 13.26 17.84 17.23
C LYS A 1045 13.83 16.51 16.72
N SER A 1046 13.07 15.41 16.77
CA SER A 1046 13.52 14.14 16.18
C SER A 1046 13.62 14.18 14.64
N ASP A 1047 12.87 15.06 13.97
CA ASP A 1047 13.04 15.31 12.54
C ASP A 1047 14.34 16.07 12.24
N GLU A 1048 14.75 17.02 13.10
CA GLU A 1048 16.03 17.74 12.99
C GLU A 1048 17.24 16.81 13.08
N VAL A 1049 17.22 15.91 14.07
CA VAL A 1049 18.27 14.90 14.24
C VAL A 1049 18.33 14.00 13.00
N LEU A 1050 17.19 13.52 12.53
CA LEU A 1050 17.13 12.63 11.37
C LEU A 1050 17.60 13.32 10.09
N ILE A 1051 17.16 14.57 9.83
CA ILE A 1051 17.58 15.28 8.61
C ILE A 1051 19.06 15.64 8.65
N SER A 1052 19.62 15.98 9.82
CA SER A 1052 21.05 16.20 10.03
C SER A 1052 21.87 14.97 9.62
N GLU A 1053 21.46 13.80 10.12
CA GLU A 1053 22.13 12.54 9.81
C GLU A 1053 22.00 12.20 8.33
N MET A 1054 20.80 12.26 7.76
CA MET A 1054 20.60 12.00 6.33
C MET A 1054 21.41 12.97 5.46
N ALA A 1055 21.47 14.25 5.82
CA ALA A 1055 22.25 15.25 5.09
C ALA A 1055 23.75 14.96 5.13
N SER A 1056 24.27 14.46 6.26
CA SER A 1056 25.69 14.10 6.37
C SER A 1056 26.07 12.98 5.39
N TYR A 1057 25.23 11.95 5.21
CA TYR A 1057 25.44 10.89 4.20
C TYR A 1057 25.39 11.42 2.76
N CYS A 1058 24.57 12.45 2.48
CA CYS A 1058 24.50 13.07 1.16
C CYS A 1058 25.73 13.91 0.80
N SER A 1059 26.60 14.25 1.76
CA SER A 1059 27.75 15.12 1.52
C SER A 1059 28.67 14.58 0.42
N GLY A 1060 28.90 13.26 0.40
CA GLY A 1060 29.70 12.61 -0.64
C GLY A 1060 29.05 12.73 -2.03
N PHE A 1061 27.73 12.57 -2.10
CA PHE A 1061 26.97 12.77 -3.34
C PHE A 1061 27.07 14.21 -3.85
N PHE A 1062 26.83 15.21 -3.01
CA PHE A 1062 26.94 16.62 -3.44
C PHE A 1062 28.35 16.98 -3.90
N ARG A 1063 29.39 16.45 -3.22
CA ARG A 1063 30.78 16.65 -3.64
C ARG A 1063 31.04 16.04 -5.02
N THR A 1064 30.66 14.78 -5.24
CA THR A 1064 30.85 14.10 -6.54
C THR A 1064 29.99 14.73 -7.64
N PHE A 1065 28.76 15.15 -7.32
CA PHE A 1065 27.90 15.88 -8.26
C PHE A 1065 28.55 17.17 -8.75
N ARG A 1066 29.21 17.89 -7.83
CA ARG A 1066 29.99 19.09 -8.14
C ARG A 1066 31.23 18.79 -8.96
N GLU A 1067 32.00 17.78 -8.59
CA GLU A 1067 33.18 17.35 -9.35
C GLU A 1067 32.81 16.93 -10.77
N ASP A 1068 31.72 16.17 -10.95
CA ASP A 1068 31.18 15.78 -12.25
C ASP A 1068 30.73 16.99 -13.07
N ARG A 1069 30.20 18.04 -12.43
CA ARG A 1069 29.83 19.31 -13.08
C ARG A 1069 31.07 20.06 -13.55
N ASP A 1070 32.09 20.18 -12.71
CA ASP A 1070 33.35 20.83 -13.05
C ASP A 1070 34.07 20.06 -14.17
N LEU A 1071 33.96 18.73 -14.17
CA LEU A 1071 34.42 17.86 -15.27
C LEU A 1071 33.54 17.96 -16.52
N GLY A 1072 32.24 18.17 -16.41
CA GLY A 1072 31.35 18.40 -17.55
C GLY A 1072 31.70 19.69 -18.31
N PHE A 1073 32.14 20.74 -17.60
CA PHE A 1073 32.78 21.91 -18.21
C PHE A 1073 34.09 21.54 -18.93
N SER A 1074 34.84 20.58 -18.40
CA SER A 1074 36.01 20.00 -19.08
C SER A 1074 35.64 19.14 -20.29
N ILE A 1075 34.48 18.47 -20.34
CA ILE A 1075 34.02 17.74 -21.53
C ILE A 1075 33.71 18.71 -22.68
N GLN A 1076 33.19 19.91 -22.41
CA GLN A 1076 33.07 20.94 -23.45
C GLN A 1076 34.44 21.45 -23.91
N ALA A 1077 35.41 21.55 -23.00
CA ALA A 1077 36.80 21.83 -23.35
C ALA A 1077 37.44 20.66 -24.11
N LEU A 1078 37.05 19.41 -23.83
CA LEU A 1078 37.48 18.20 -24.50
C LEU A 1078 36.83 18.06 -25.88
N ASP A 1079 35.55 18.38 -26.08
CA ASP A 1079 34.92 18.42 -27.41
C ASP A 1079 35.50 19.58 -28.23
N ARG A 1080 35.88 20.70 -27.59
CA ARG A 1080 36.64 21.78 -28.24
C ARG A 1080 38.05 21.33 -28.62
N TRP A 1081 38.77 20.65 -27.72
CA TRP A 1081 40.09 20.11 -27.98
C TRP A 1081 40.05 18.98 -29.03
N LEU A 1082 39.05 18.09 -28.99
CA LEU A 1082 38.81 17.05 -29.98
C LEU A 1082 38.41 17.66 -31.33
N GLN A 1083 37.71 18.79 -31.35
CA GLN A 1083 37.45 19.56 -32.57
C GLN A 1083 38.75 20.14 -33.12
N GLU A 1084 39.57 20.81 -32.30
CA GLU A 1084 40.88 21.34 -32.70
C GLU A 1084 41.83 20.24 -33.20
N LEU A 1085 41.86 19.10 -32.50
CA LEU A 1085 42.63 17.92 -32.88
C LEU A 1085 42.09 17.29 -34.16
N ASN A 1086 40.77 17.20 -34.34
CA ASN A 1086 40.14 16.70 -35.55
C ASN A 1086 40.44 17.62 -36.75
N ASP A 1087 40.43 18.94 -36.54
CA ASP A 1087 40.74 19.91 -37.59
C ASP A 1087 42.24 19.84 -37.95
N TYR A 1088 43.12 19.69 -36.96
CA TYR A 1088 44.56 19.46 -37.18
C TYR A 1088 44.84 18.14 -37.90
N VAL A 1089 44.19 17.05 -37.51
CA VAL A 1089 44.38 15.73 -38.11
C VAL A 1089 43.75 15.66 -39.50
N CYS A 1090 42.59 16.28 -39.73
CA CYS A 1090 42.02 16.41 -41.07
C CYS A 1090 42.92 17.23 -42.01
N ALA A 1091 43.67 18.20 -41.47
CA ALA A 1091 44.60 19.00 -42.26
C ALA A 1091 45.95 18.30 -42.53
N ASN A 1092 46.44 17.44 -41.62
CA ASN A 1092 47.81 16.92 -41.67
C ASN A 1092 47.93 15.39 -41.78
N LEU A 1093 46.90 14.62 -41.39
CA LEU A 1093 46.92 13.15 -41.29
C LEU A 1093 45.53 12.55 -41.66
N PRO A 1094 45.10 12.64 -42.93
CA PRO A 1094 43.74 12.28 -43.35
C PRO A 1094 43.37 10.81 -43.09
N GLU A 1095 44.34 9.92 -42.97
CA GLU A 1095 44.15 8.49 -42.71
C GLU A 1095 43.60 8.19 -41.30
N MET A 1096 43.82 9.10 -40.33
CA MET A 1096 43.35 8.97 -38.94
C MET A 1096 41.91 9.47 -38.73
N LYS A 1097 41.28 10.02 -39.77
CA LYS A 1097 39.95 10.66 -39.70
C LYS A 1097 38.85 9.73 -39.19
N LEU A 1098 38.88 8.46 -39.57
CA LEU A 1098 37.88 7.46 -39.17
C LEU A 1098 37.97 7.09 -37.68
N LEU A 1099 39.18 7.02 -37.14
CA LEU A 1099 39.43 6.74 -35.72
C LEU A 1099 38.96 7.90 -34.84
N LEU A 1100 39.30 9.15 -35.22
CA LEU A 1100 38.87 10.35 -34.49
C LEU A 1100 37.38 10.61 -34.59
N THR A 1101 36.76 10.34 -35.75
CA THR A 1101 35.30 10.41 -35.88
C THR A 1101 34.62 9.40 -34.97
N SER A 1102 35.19 8.19 -34.83
CA SER A 1102 34.65 7.14 -33.95
C SER A 1102 34.82 7.49 -32.46
N ILE A 1103 35.97 8.04 -32.06
CA ILE A 1103 36.20 8.55 -30.69
C ILE A 1103 35.22 9.68 -30.39
N ARG A 1104 35.01 10.58 -31.35
CA ARG A 1104 34.12 11.73 -31.19
C ARG A 1104 32.64 11.31 -31.12
N TYR A 1105 32.23 10.33 -31.92
CA TYR A 1105 30.90 9.74 -31.83
C TYR A 1105 30.69 9.05 -30.48
N ALA A 1106 31.70 8.36 -29.97
CA ALA A 1106 31.67 7.73 -28.66
C ALA A 1106 31.62 8.74 -27.49
N VAL A 1107 32.26 9.90 -27.63
CA VAL A 1107 32.25 10.98 -26.62
C VAL A 1107 30.94 11.79 -26.66
N ARG A 1108 30.32 11.98 -27.84
CA ARG A 1108 29.06 12.75 -27.99
C ARG A 1108 27.80 12.00 -27.59
N ASP A 1109 27.80 10.67 -27.60
CA ASP A 1109 26.56 9.89 -27.45
C ASP A 1109 26.10 9.69 -25.98
N ASP A 1110 26.71 10.36 -25.00
CA ASP A 1110 26.33 10.44 -23.56
C ASP A 1110 25.99 9.09 -22.87
N ARG A 1111 26.32 7.97 -23.50
CA ARG A 1111 26.12 6.62 -22.98
C ARG A 1111 27.47 6.16 -22.41
N ARG A 1112 27.52 6.04 -21.08
CA ARG A 1112 28.62 5.44 -20.28
C ARG A 1112 29.05 4.01 -20.71
N ASP A 1113 28.43 3.47 -21.75
CA ASP A 1113 28.74 2.21 -22.42
C ASP A 1113 30.08 2.24 -23.18
N TRP A 1114 30.79 3.38 -23.25
CA TRP A 1114 32.06 3.48 -23.96
C TRP A 1114 33.15 2.56 -23.38
N GLN A 1115 33.17 2.31 -22.07
CA GLN A 1115 34.13 1.38 -21.45
C GLN A 1115 33.82 -0.09 -21.76
N LEU A 1116 32.54 -0.47 -21.74
CA LEU A 1116 32.08 -1.81 -22.14
C LEU A 1116 32.26 -2.03 -23.64
N ARG A 1117 32.05 -1.00 -24.46
CA ARG A 1117 32.28 -1.04 -25.90
C ARG A 1117 33.77 -1.09 -26.21
N LEU A 1118 34.63 -0.31 -25.56
CA LEU A 1118 36.08 -0.44 -25.73
C LEU A 1118 36.57 -1.83 -25.31
N LEU A 1119 36.07 -2.40 -24.21
CA LEU A 1119 36.36 -3.78 -23.79
C LEU A 1119 35.85 -4.82 -24.79
N SER A 1120 34.68 -4.61 -25.40
CA SER A 1120 34.13 -5.46 -26.47
C SER A 1120 34.92 -5.35 -27.79
N TYR A 1121 35.43 -4.15 -28.11
CA TYR A 1121 36.32 -3.92 -29.25
C TYR A 1121 37.73 -4.46 -28.99
N HIS A 1122 38.22 -4.42 -27.74
CA HIS A 1122 39.50 -5.02 -27.36
C HIS A 1122 39.43 -6.56 -27.35
N THR A 1123 38.29 -7.15 -26.97
CA THR A 1123 38.05 -8.62 -27.05
C THR A 1123 37.74 -9.10 -28.47
N ALA A 1124 37.14 -8.26 -29.32
CA ALA A 1124 37.00 -8.53 -30.75
C ALA A 1124 38.33 -8.36 -31.51
N GLY A 1125 39.15 -7.37 -31.15
CA GLY A 1125 40.46 -7.10 -31.75
C GLY A 1125 41.56 -8.08 -31.30
N SER A 1126 41.52 -8.56 -30.05
CA SER A 1126 42.45 -9.60 -29.57
C SER A 1126 42.16 -10.99 -30.13
N LYS A 1127 40.98 -11.22 -30.73
CA LYS A 1127 40.68 -12.42 -31.53
C LYS A 1127 41.28 -12.38 -32.95
N PHE A 1128 41.81 -11.25 -33.40
CA PHE A 1128 42.44 -11.12 -34.72
C PHE A 1128 43.99 -11.14 -34.70
N LEU A 1129 44.61 -11.16 -33.52
CA LEU A 1129 46.08 -11.05 -33.37
C LEU A 1129 46.77 -12.21 -32.63
N LEU A 1130 46.07 -13.32 -32.38
CA LEU A 1130 46.68 -14.54 -31.83
C LEU A 1130 46.27 -15.75 -32.67
N ASN A 1131 46.97 -15.96 -33.78
CA ASN A 1131 47.11 -17.29 -34.36
C ASN A 1131 48.33 -17.37 -35.30
N GLU A 1132 49.53 -17.40 -34.72
CA GLU A 1132 50.67 -18.08 -35.34
C GLU A 1132 51.36 -18.93 -34.25
N ASN A 1133 51.40 -20.23 -34.51
CA ASN A 1133 52.08 -21.30 -33.75
C ASN A 1133 51.39 -21.77 -32.46
N ASP A 1134 50.58 -22.83 -32.57
CA ASP A 1134 50.96 -24.11 -31.93
C ASP A 1134 50.02 -25.27 -32.33
N THR A 1135 50.68 -26.39 -32.61
CA THR A 1135 50.11 -27.70 -32.98
C THR A 1135 49.51 -28.43 -31.76
N PHE A 1136 48.30 -28.99 -31.89
CA PHE A 1136 47.82 -30.08 -31.01
C PHE A 1136 47.09 -31.18 -31.80
N PRO A 1137 47.13 -32.46 -31.35
CA PRO A 1137 46.81 -33.63 -32.14
C PRO A 1137 45.37 -34.11 -31.99
N GLN A 1138 44.96 -34.91 -32.98
CA GLN A 1138 43.67 -35.59 -33.13
C GLN A 1138 43.23 -36.40 -31.89
N ARG A 1139 41.94 -36.34 -31.53
CA ARG A 1139 41.09 -37.54 -31.35
C ARG A 1139 39.56 -37.26 -31.26
N ARG A 1140 38.87 -38.07 -32.07
CA ARG A 1140 37.45 -38.41 -32.29
C ARG A 1140 36.40 -38.12 -31.19
N GLY A 1141 35.22 -37.68 -31.65
CA GLY A 1141 33.92 -37.87 -31.00
C GLY A 1141 32.76 -37.24 -31.78
N ASN A 1142 31.95 -38.06 -32.45
CA ASN A 1142 30.79 -37.68 -33.26
C ASN A 1142 29.68 -37.00 -32.44
N VAL A 1143 29.22 -35.81 -32.87
CA VAL A 1143 27.81 -35.37 -32.73
C VAL A 1143 27.45 -34.50 -33.93
N GLY A 1144 26.45 -34.94 -34.71
CA GLY A 1144 26.00 -34.27 -35.93
C GLY A 1144 25.23 -32.98 -35.65
N TRP A 1145 25.60 -31.91 -36.35
CA TRP A 1145 24.81 -30.69 -36.47
C TRP A 1145 24.45 -30.49 -37.94
N LYS A 1146 23.16 -30.22 -38.15
CA LYS A 1146 22.52 -29.99 -39.45
C LYS A 1146 22.81 -28.54 -39.86
N THR A 1147 23.61 -28.35 -40.90
CA THR A 1147 23.88 -27.04 -41.50
C THR A 1147 22.67 -26.57 -42.30
N ILE A 1148 22.20 -25.35 -42.04
CA ILE A 1148 21.25 -24.62 -42.89
C ILE A 1148 22.08 -23.80 -43.87
N ASP A 1149 21.98 -24.12 -45.16
CA ASP A 1149 22.54 -23.34 -46.26
C ASP A 1149 21.78 -22.01 -46.40
N PHE A 1150 22.51 -20.89 -46.36
CA PHE A 1150 22.10 -19.64 -47.02
C PHE A 1150 23.01 -19.43 -48.22
N ASN A 1151 22.56 -19.93 -49.37
CA ASN A 1151 22.99 -19.46 -50.68
C ASN A 1151 22.21 -18.18 -50.98
N ASP A 1152 22.89 -17.03 -51.03
CA ASP A 1152 22.48 -15.99 -51.97
C ASP A 1152 23.73 -15.30 -52.51
N GLY A 1153 24.08 -15.70 -53.72
CA GLY A 1153 25.13 -15.06 -54.48
C GLY A 1153 24.64 -13.73 -55.04
N ARG A 1154 25.47 -12.69 -54.91
CA ARG A 1154 25.56 -11.61 -55.90
C ARG A 1154 26.90 -10.91 -55.73
N SER A 1155 27.62 -10.88 -56.84
CA SER A 1155 28.96 -10.33 -57.05
C SER A 1155 28.94 -8.85 -57.45
N TYR A 1156 30.13 -8.25 -57.33
CA TYR A 1156 30.68 -7.01 -57.95
C TYR A 1156 30.66 -5.70 -57.13
N PRO A 1157 31.63 -4.78 -57.35
CA PRO A 1157 33.08 -4.94 -57.12
C PRO A 1157 33.72 -3.72 -56.41
N ASP A 1158 35.02 -3.83 -56.14
CA ASP A 1158 35.99 -2.79 -55.77
C ASP A 1158 35.60 -1.32 -55.98
N GLN A 1159 35.50 -0.58 -54.87
CA GLN A 1159 36.05 0.78 -54.68
C GLN A 1159 36.21 1.11 -53.19
#